data_AF-W9RGR0-F1
#
_entry.id   AF-W9RGR0-F1
#
_cell.length_a   1.000
_cell.length_b   1.000
_cell.length_c   1.000
_cell.angle_alpha   90.00
_cell.angle_beta   90.00
_cell.angle_gamma   90.00
#
_symmetry.space_group_name_H-M   'P 1'
#
loop_
_entity.id
_entity.type
_entity.pdbx_description
1 polymer ?
#
loop_
_entity_poly.entity_id
_entity_poly.type
_entity_poly.pdbx_seq_one_letter_code
_entity_poly.pdbx_strand_id
1 'polypeptide(L)'
;MAAAMVAEPNKKLPRPGRGGFEAHGLSEEEARVRAIAEIVSSMIDLSRRGENVNLNALKSAACRKYGLARAPKLVEMIAALPDSERESLLPKLRAKPVRTASGIAVVAVMSKPHRCPHIATTGNICVYCPGGPDSDFEYSTQSYTGYEPTSMRAIRARYNPYVQARSRIDQLKRLGHSVDKVEFILMGGTFMSLPADYRDYFIRNLHDALSGHTSANVEEAVAFSEHGATKCIGMTIETRPDYCLGPHLRQMLSYGCTRLEIGVQSTYEDVARDTNRGHTVAAVADCFCLAKDAGFKVVAHMMPDLPNVGVERDMESFKEFFESPSFRADGLKIYPTLVIRGTGLYELWKTGRYRNYPPEQLVDIVARILAMVPPWTRVYRVQRDIPMPLVTSGVEKGNLRELALARMEDLGLKCRDVRTREAGIQDIHHKIKPEEVELVRRDYTANEGWETFLSYEDVRQDILVGLLRLRKCGRNATCPELVGKCSIVRELHVYGTAVPVHGRDADKLQHQGYGTLLMEEAERIARWEHRSTKIAVISGVGTRHYYRKLGYELEGPYMIQIRSSLNPTTLNFITQSIMLRSTFTPIFPAFPAKISTRKLPFKAIFSALAHSSPTVRQNTAQKIHNDRLLQHQLPPTSAYVHLPFCRKRCHYCDFPIVALGSSSPQAEDDPRMVNYINLLCREIVATRGESEDNPPLETVFFGGGTPSLVPPRLVSSVLETLRSKFGLHSDAEVSMEMDPGTFDAGKTRELVDLGVNRVSLGVQAFQEELLKSCGRAHGVKEVYEAIEIVESCGVENWSMDLISSLPHQTPQMWEESLRLTIEAGPKHVSVYDLQVEQGTKFGLLYTPGEFPLPSDSQSADMYKTASRMLSDAGYAHYEISSYCKKGFECKHNLVYWKNKPFYAFGLGSASYVGGLRFSRPKKMKGYVEFVKNLENGMVDCNNDNHIDSKDIAMDIVMLSLRTARGLDLRSFGEAFGDSLVVSLCKAYKAHVQSGHVVCLDERGRAFSSDEFNTMLLDEEDKIEKGLAYIRLSDPDGFLLSNEIISHAFGVIAP
;
A
#
# COMPACT_ATOMS: atom_id res chain seq x y z
N MET A 1 13.96 -19.20 73.62
CA MET A 1 14.13 -18.03 72.74
C MET A 1 14.66 -18.53 71.40
N ALA A 2 13.90 -18.35 70.33
CA ALA A 2 14.32 -18.68 68.96
C ALA A 2 14.25 -17.40 68.13
N ALA A 3 15.33 -17.05 67.44
CA ALA A 3 15.36 -15.89 66.56
C ALA A 3 14.78 -16.26 65.19
N ALA A 4 13.81 -15.49 64.71
CA ALA A 4 13.16 -15.75 63.44
C ALA A 4 14.05 -15.36 62.25
N MET A 5 14.30 -16.29 61.33
CA MET A 5 14.82 -15.94 60.01
C MET A 5 13.70 -15.32 59.18
N VAL A 6 13.87 -14.06 58.80
CA VAL A 6 12.95 -13.36 57.89
C VAL A 6 13.19 -13.89 56.47
N ALA A 7 12.17 -14.48 55.86
CA ALA A 7 12.21 -14.92 54.47
C ALA A 7 12.17 -13.71 53.52
N GLU A 8 13.06 -13.67 52.53
CA GLU A 8 13.05 -12.62 51.50
C GLU A 8 11.76 -12.64 50.66
N PRO A 9 11.26 -11.46 50.22
CA PRO A 9 10.10 -11.39 49.36
C PRO A 9 10.43 -11.95 47.97
N ASN A 10 9.71 -13.00 47.59
CA ASN A 10 9.87 -13.75 46.34
C ASN A 10 9.69 -12.81 45.12
N LYS A 11 10.80 -12.31 44.55
CA LYS A 11 10.81 -11.42 43.37
C LYS A 11 10.13 -12.12 42.19
N LYS A 12 8.93 -11.67 41.81
CA LYS A 12 8.24 -12.14 40.61
C LYS A 12 9.09 -11.84 39.37
N LEU A 13 9.61 -12.89 38.73
CA LEU A 13 10.28 -12.82 37.43
C LEU A 13 9.38 -12.09 36.40
N PRO A 14 9.95 -11.21 35.56
CA PRO A 14 9.16 -10.42 34.60
C PRO A 14 8.43 -11.31 33.58
N ARG A 15 7.24 -10.88 33.17
CA ARG A 15 6.43 -11.60 32.16
C ARG A 15 7.04 -11.44 30.76
N PRO A 16 6.94 -12.46 29.88
CA PRO A 16 7.52 -12.40 28.54
C PRO A 16 7.06 -11.17 27.73
N GLY A 17 8.01 -10.41 27.19
CA GLY A 17 7.74 -9.32 26.24
C GLY A 17 7.21 -8.02 26.84
N ARG A 18 7.22 -7.83 28.17
CA ARG A 18 6.95 -6.52 28.82
C ARG A 18 7.84 -6.30 30.05
N GLY A 19 9.00 -5.65 29.84
CA GLY A 19 9.81 -5.04 30.90
C GLY A 19 11.25 -5.55 30.97
N GLY A 20 12.21 -4.62 31.07
CA GLY A 20 13.59 -4.84 31.55
C GLY A 20 14.53 -5.61 30.61
N PHE A 21 15.40 -4.90 29.89
CA PHE A 21 16.68 -5.48 29.43
C PHE A 21 17.70 -5.28 30.56
N GLU A 22 18.10 -6.36 31.24
CA GLU A 22 19.31 -6.37 32.07
C GLU A 22 20.48 -6.87 31.21
N ALA A 23 21.49 -6.02 31.07
CA ALA A 23 22.59 -6.24 30.14
C ALA A 23 23.61 -7.23 30.72
N HIS A 24 23.53 -8.51 30.36
CA HIS A 24 24.60 -9.49 30.59
C HIS A 24 25.79 -9.28 29.63
N GLY A 25 26.34 -8.07 29.58
CA GLY A 25 27.56 -7.73 28.83
C GLY A 25 27.49 -7.87 27.30
N LEU A 26 26.29 -8.00 26.72
CA LEU A 26 26.05 -8.16 25.29
C LEU A 26 25.23 -6.98 24.75
N SER A 27 25.48 -6.56 23.51
CA SER A 27 24.57 -5.64 22.81
C SER A 27 23.23 -6.31 22.47
N GLU A 28 22.18 -5.51 22.21
CA GLU A 28 20.85 -6.05 21.87
C GLU A 28 20.87 -6.89 20.58
N GLU A 29 21.76 -6.57 19.64
CA GLU A 29 21.95 -7.32 18.39
C GLU A 29 22.67 -8.64 18.61
N GLU A 30 23.77 -8.67 19.39
CA GLU A 30 24.45 -9.92 19.76
C GLU A 30 23.56 -10.83 20.59
N ALA A 31 22.82 -10.27 21.56
CA ALA A 31 21.83 -10.98 22.35
C ALA A 31 20.74 -11.59 21.47
N ARG A 32 20.30 -10.87 20.42
CA ARG A 32 19.32 -11.36 19.45
C ARG A 32 19.88 -12.46 18.54
N VAL A 33 21.10 -12.32 18.04
CA VAL A 33 21.76 -13.35 17.21
C VAL A 33 21.99 -14.62 18.02
N ARG A 34 22.49 -14.51 19.26
CA ARG A 34 22.65 -15.66 20.17
C ARG A 34 21.32 -16.31 20.53
N ALA A 35 20.27 -15.52 20.78
CA ALA A 35 18.92 -16.05 20.99
C ALA A 35 18.37 -16.79 19.77
N ILE A 36 18.59 -16.28 18.54
CA ILE A 36 18.20 -16.98 17.32
C ILE A 36 18.96 -18.30 17.18
N ALA A 37 20.28 -18.28 17.38
CA ALA A 37 21.12 -19.48 17.31
C ALA A 37 20.70 -20.55 18.35
N GLU A 38 20.43 -20.17 19.60
CA GLU A 38 19.96 -21.11 20.62
C GLU A 38 18.57 -21.66 20.33
N ILE A 39 17.63 -20.84 19.83
CA ILE A 39 16.31 -21.34 19.40
C ILE A 39 16.48 -22.34 18.26
N VAL A 40 17.29 -22.02 17.24
CA VAL A 40 17.53 -22.92 16.09
C VAL A 40 18.20 -24.22 16.53
N SER A 41 19.25 -24.18 17.37
CA SER A 41 19.90 -25.37 17.91
C SER A 41 18.91 -26.23 18.72
N SER A 42 18.14 -25.62 19.62
CA SER A 42 17.12 -26.33 20.41
C SER A 42 16.05 -26.97 19.52
N MET A 43 15.67 -26.32 18.41
CA MET A 43 14.74 -26.88 17.44
C MET A 43 15.32 -28.08 16.69
N ILE A 44 16.60 -28.03 16.30
CA ILE A 44 17.30 -29.14 15.66
C ILE A 44 17.40 -30.32 16.63
N ASP A 45 17.84 -30.09 17.87
CA ASP A 45 17.99 -31.15 18.88
C ASP A 45 16.65 -31.83 19.22
N LEU A 46 15.59 -31.06 19.46
CA LEU A 46 14.24 -31.60 19.69
C LEU A 46 13.72 -32.37 18.47
N SER A 47 13.97 -31.86 17.25
CA SER A 47 13.52 -32.53 16.02
C SER A 47 14.28 -33.84 15.75
N ARG A 48 15.57 -33.91 16.08
CA ARG A 48 16.38 -35.14 16.01
C ARG A 48 15.96 -36.19 17.06
N ARG A 49 15.41 -35.75 18.19
CA ARG A 49 14.82 -36.63 19.23
C ARG A 49 13.37 -37.05 18.94
N GLY A 50 12.75 -36.51 17.89
CA GLY A 50 11.34 -36.75 17.57
C GLY A 50 10.35 -36.02 18.48
N GLU A 51 10.80 -35.08 19.30
CA GLU A 51 9.98 -34.34 20.26
C GLU A 51 9.18 -33.20 19.61
N ASN A 52 8.05 -32.84 20.20
CA ASN A 52 7.17 -31.80 19.67
C ASN A 52 7.72 -30.38 19.95
N VAL A 53 7.96 -29.61 18.89
CA VAL A 53 8.64 -28.31 18.98
C VAL A 53 7.66 -27.19 19.31
N ASN A 54 7.58 -26.81 20.60
CA ASN A 54 6.81 -25.64 21.02
C ASN A 54 7.59 -24.32 20.78
N LEU A 55 7.38 -23.72 19.61
CA LEU A 55 8.05 -22.50 19.19
C LEU A 55 7.86 -21.31 20.16
N ASN A 56 6.68 -21.19 20.76
CA ASN A 56 6.36 -20.08 21.67
C ASN A 56 7.07 -20.24 23.02
N ALA A 57 7.20 -21.49 23.51
CA ALA A 57 7.98 -21.80 24.70
C ALA A 57 9.48 -21.51 24.46
N LEU A 58 10.05 -21.98 23.35
CA LEU A 58 11.46 -21.72 23.00
C LEU A 58 11.75 -20.23 22.86
N LYS A 59 10.90 -19.47 22.15
CA LYS A 59 11.00 -18.01 22.07
C LYS A 59 10.95 -17.37 23.45
N SER A 60 10.02 -17.78 24.31
CA SER A 60 9.86 -17.21 25.66
C SER A 60 11.02 -17.59 26.61
N ALA A 61 11.67 -18.73 26.41
CA ALA A 61 12.87 -19.13 27.13
C ALA A 61 14.07 -18.27 26.69
N ALA A 62 14.35 -18.20 25.38
CA ALA A 62 15.45 -17.42 24.85
C ALA A 62 15.30 -15.91 25.13
N CYS A 63 14.08 -15.35 25.03
CA CYS A 63 13.86 -13.94 25.38
C CYS A 63 14.10 -13.64 26.86
N ARG A 64 13.82 -14.59 27.77
CA ARG A 64 14.15 -14.45 29.20
C ARG A 64 15.65 -14.57 29.45
N LYS A 65 16.31 -15.55 28.81
CA LYS A 65 17.76 -15.79 28.95
C LYS A 65 18.63 -14.64 28.42
N TYR A 66 18.20 -13.99 27.34
CA TYR A 66 18.92 -12.92 26.66
C TYR A 66 18.29 -11.51 26.85
N GLY A 67 17.35 -11.35 27.79
CA GLY A 67 16.74 -10.05 28.15
C GLY A 67 15.96 -9.35 27.03
N LEU A 68 15.57 -10.04 25.95
CA LEU A 68 15.10 -9.40 24.73
C LEU A 68 13.73 -8.71 24.90
N ALA A 69 13.71 -7.39 24.66
CA ALA A 69 12.49 -6.58 24.67
C ALA A 69 11.46 -6.97 23.61
N ARG A 70 11.87 -7.67 22.54
CA ARG A 70 11.00 -8.24 21.50
C ARG A 70 11.50 -9.61 21.06
N ALA A 71 10.58 -10.55 20.86
CA ALA A 71 10.93 -11.88 20.38
C ALA A 71 11.50 -11.84 18.93
N PRO A 72 12.48 -12.71 18.60
CA PRO A 72 13.00 -12.83 17.24
C PRO A 72 11.91 -13.07 16.19
N LYS A 73 12.06 -12.44 15.02
CA LYS A 73 11.08 -12.59 13.93
C LYS A 73 11.26 -13.95 13.28
N LEU A 74 10.16 -14.52 12.80
CA LEU A 74 10.14 -15.81 12.13
C LEU A 74 11.07 -15.85 10.90
N VAL A 75 11.14 -14.75 10.15
CA VAL A 75 12.06 -14.57 8.99
C VAL A 75 13.53 -14.72 9.38
N GLU A 76 13.92 -14.18 10.54
CA GLU A 76 15.30 -14.22 11.05
C GLU A 76 15.67 -15.66 11.47
N MET A 77 14.71 -16.38 12.05
CA MET A 77 14.87 -17.80 12.41
C MET A 77 14.96 -18.71 11.19
N ILE A 78 14.14 -18.46 10.16
CA ILE A 78 14.17 -19.22 8.89
C ILE A 78 15.51 -18.99 8.16
N ALA A 79 16.01 -17.75 8.15
CA ALA A 79 17.30 -17.41 7.55
C ALA A 79 18.49 -18.09 8.28
N ALA A 80 18.36 -18.33 9.58
CA ALA A 80 19.38 -19.00 10.40
C ALA A 80 19.31 -20.54 10.37
N LEU A 81 18.36 -21.16 9.65
CA LEU A 81 18.31 -22.61 9.49
C LEU A 81 19.45 -23.10 8.57
N PRO A 82 20.26 -24.10 9.00
CA PRO A 82 21.15 -24.83 8.11
C PRO A 82 20.37 -25.51 6.98
N ASP A 83 20.92 -25.54 5.76
CA ASP A 83 20.21 -26.10 4.60
C ASP A 83 19.88 -27.60 4.77
N SER A 84 20.71 -28.35 5.51
CA SER A 84 20.48 -29.79 5.79
C SER A 84 19.27 -30.08 6.69
N GLU A 85 18.90 -29.16 7.58
CA GLU A 85 17.76 -29.29 8.51
C GLU A 85 16.53 -28.51 8.02
N ARG A 86 16.67 -27.73 6.93
CA ARG A 86 15.65 -26.81 6.44
C ARG A 86 14.36 -27.54 6.05
N GLU A 87 14.42 -28.68 5.35
CA GLU A 87 13.21 -29.38 4.91
C GLU A 87 12.37 -29.91 6.10
N SER A 88 13.01 -30.35 7.17
CA SER A 88 12.36 -30.87 8.38
C SER A 88 11.76 -29.77 9.26
N LEU A 89 12.45 -28.63 9.39
CA LEU A 89 12.06 -27.54 10.31
C LEU A 89 11.22 -26.44 9.66
N LEU A 90 11.32 -26.21 8.35
CA LEU A 90 10.57 -25.16 7.66
C LEU A 90 9.04 -25.30 7.78
N PRO A 91 8.42 -26.50 7.73
CA PRO A 91 6.98 -26.66 7.98
C PRO A 91 6.57 -26.20 9.39
N LYS A 92 7.41 -26.47 10.40
CA LYS A 92 7.21 -26.06 11.81
C LYS A 92 7.39 -24.55 12.01
N LEU A 93 8.09 -23.88 11.08
CA LEU A 93 8.41 -22.45 11.11
C LEU A 93 7.58 -21.60 10.13
N ARG A 94 6.66 -22.18 9.36
CA ARG A 94 5.88 -21.45 8.35
C ARG A 94 4.81 -20.55 8.98
N ALA A 95 4.78 -19.27 8.63
CA ALA A 95 3.71 -18.36 9.07
C ALA A 95 2.37 -18.70 8.38
N LYS A 96 1.29 -18.87 9.17
CA LYS A 96 -0.09 -19.06 8.66
C LYS A 96 -0.16 -20.12 7.54
N PRO A 97 0.12 -21.42 7.82
CA PRO A 97 0.30 -22.46 6.80
C PRO A 97 -0.86 -22.61 5.82
N VAL A 98 -2.09 -22.33 6.28
CA VAL A 98 -3.33 -22.27 5.47
C VAL A 98 -3.20 -21.39 4.20
N ARG A 99 -2.30 -20.39 4.19
CA ARG A 99 -2.08 -19.49 3.04
C ARG A 99 -1.50 -20.17 1.79
N THR A 100 -0.85 -21.32 1.95
CA THR A 100 -0.29 -22.12 0.85
C THR A 100 -0.62 -23.61 1.02
N ALA A 101 -1.71 -23.94 1.70
CA ALA A 101 -2.17 -25.31 1.93
C ALA A 101 -2.53 -26.03 0.62
N SER A 102 -3.07 -25.30 -0.35
CA SER A 102 -3.37 -25.77 -1.71
C SER A 102 -2.14 -25.94 -2.61
N GLY A 103 -0.92 -25.72 -2.11
CA GLY A 103 0.31 -25.83 -2.91
C GLY A 103 0.66 -24.59 -3.76
N ILE A 104 -0.05 -23.47 -3.58
CA ILE A 104 -0.02 -22.30 -4.48
C ILE A 104 0.22 -21.01 -3.69
N ALA A 105 1.09 -20.13 -4.20
CA ALA A 105 1.31 -18.79 -3.66
C ALA A 105 0.38 -17.75 -4.31
N VAL A 106 -0.59 -17.24 -3.54
CA VAL A 106 -1.52 -16.20 -4.02
C VAL A 106 -0.89 -14.80 -3.90
N VAL A 107 -0.78 -14.11 -5.04
CA VAL A 107 -0.22 -12.77 -5.19
C VAL A 107 -1.33 -11.83 -5.67
N ALA A 108 -1.96 -11.13 -4.73
CA ALA A 108 -2.95 -10.10 -5.03
C ALA A 108 -2.30 -8.74 -5.28
N VAL A 109 -2.70 -8.10 -6.39
CA VAL A 109 -2.23 -6.80 -6.89
C VAL A 109 -3.41 -5.91 -7.25
N MET A 110 -3.20 -4.60 -7.31
CA MET A 110 -4.22 -3.62 -7.68
C MET A 110 -3.73 -2.74 -8.84
N SER A 111 -4.64 -2.41 -9.76
CA SER A 111 -4.44 -1.38 -10.79
C SER A 111 -4.56 0.03 -10.20
N LYS A 112 -4.12 1.05 -10.95
CA LYS A 112 -4.30 2.45 -10.56
C LYS A 112 -5.75 2.78 -10.16
N PRO A 113 -5.98 3.68 -9.18
CA PRO A 113 -7.29 4.27 -8.92
C PRO A 113 -7.89 4.85 -10.21
N HIS A 114 -9.17 4.56 -10.45
CA HIS A 114 -9.94 5.07 -11.58
C HIS A 114 -11.43 4.98 -11.26
N ARG A 115 -12.24 5.80 -11.92
CA ARG A 115 -13.69 5.83 -11.75
C ARG A 115 -14.35 4.59 -12.35
N CYS A 116 -15.46 4.15 -11.73
CA CYS A 116 -16.33 3.12 -12.27
C CYS A 116 -16.99 3.60 -13.59
N PRO A 117 -17.03 2.80 -14.67
CA PRO A 117 -17.52 3.26 -15.97
C PRO A 117 -19.02 3.63 -15.99
N HIS A 118 -19.84 2.98 -15.16
CA HIS A 118 -21.27 3.27 -15.05
C HIS A 118 -21.59 4.62 -14.39
N ILE A 119 -20.61 5.33 -13.83
CA ILE A 119 -20.84 6.70 -13.32
C ILE A 119 -21.28 7.64 -14.45
N ALA A 120 -20.78 7.42 -15.68
CA ALA A 120 -21.13 8.21 -16.85
C ALA A 120 -22.57 7.97 -17.35
N THR A 121 -23.18 6.82 -17.03
CA THR A 121 -24.54 6.46 -17.46
C THR A 121 -25.59 6.57 -16.35
N THR A 122 -25.18 6.47 -15.09
CA THR A 122 -26.08 6.50 -13.91
C THR A 122 -25.90 7.72 -13.02
N GLY A 123 -24.89 8.55 -13.28
CA GLY A 123 -24.55 9.75 -12.52
C GLY A 123 -23.75 9.49 -11.23
N ASN A 124 -23.81 8.29 -10.65
CA ASN A 124 -23.19 7.95 -9.37
C ASN A 124 -22.56 6.54 -9.38
N ILE A 125 -21.81 6.19 -8.34
CA ILE A 125 -21.33 4.82 -8.09
C ILE A 125 -22.40 3.97 -7.37
N CYS A 126 -22.11 2.68 -7.13
CA CYS A 126 -23.00 1.79 -6.38
C CYS A 126 -23.12 2.22 -4.90
N VAL A 127 -24.34 2.19 -4.36
CA VAL A 127 -24.71 2.76 -3.04
C VAL A 127 -23.83 2.27 -1.87
N TYR A 128 -23.44 1.00 -1.87
CA TYR A 128 -22.64 0.36 -0.80
C TYR A 128 -21.12 0.35 -1.06
N CYS A 129 -20.64 1.01 -2.12
CA CYS A 129 -19.23 0.90 -2.56
C CYS A 129 -18.35 1.95 -1.86
N PRO A 130 -17.39 1.57 -0.99
CA PRO A 130 -16.43 2.50 -0.40
C PRO A 130 -15.27 2.79 -1.35
N GLY A 131 -14.56 3.89 -1.09
CA GLY A 131 -13.28 4.19 -1.73
C GLY A 131 -13.38 4.59 -3.20
N GLY A 132 -12.22 4.72 -3.83
CA GLY A 132 -12.08 5.21 -5.21
C GLY A 132 -11.80 6.72 -5.27
N PRO A 133 -11.61 7.27 -6.49
CA PRO A 133 -11.19 8.66 -6.68
C PRO A 133 -12.15 9.72 -6.16
N ASP A 134 -13.45 9.38 -6.07
CA ASP A 134 -14.53 10.29 -5.69
C ASP A 134 -14.97 10.05 -4.22
N SER A 135 -14.01 9.78 -3.33
CA SER A 135 -14.28 9.44 -1.93
C SER A 135 -13.21 10.00 -0.98
N ASP A 136 -13.56 10.13 0.29
CA ASP A 136 -12.69 10.57 1.39
C ASP A 136 -11.43 9.69 1.60
N PHE A 137 -11.35 8.51 0.96
CA PHE A 137 -10.24 7.58 1.11
C PHE A 137 -9.10 7.90 0.12
N GLU A 138 -8.12 8.67 0.59
CA GLU A 138 -6.95 9.10 -0.19
C GLU A 138 -6.32 8.00 -1.04
N TYR A 139 -6.15 8.29 -2.33
CA TYR A 139 -5.41 7.47 -3.30
C TYR A 139 -5.82 5.98 -3.33
N SER A 140 -7.08 5.69 -2.99
CA SER A 140 -7.62 4.34 -2.87
C SER A 140 -8.22 3.80 -4.18
N THR A 141 -8.19 2.47 -4.37
CA THR A 141 -8.87 1.81 -5.50
C THR A 141 -10.36 1.63 -5.18
N GLN A 142 -11.24 1.77 -6.17
CA GLN A 142 -12.69 1.57 -6.01
C GLN A 142 -13.01 0.26 -5.28
N SER A 143 -13.96 0.29 -4.34
CA SER A 143 -14.33 -0.80 -3.41
C SER A 143 -13.34 -1.10 -2.27
N TYR A 144 -12.29 -0.31 -2.09
CA TYR A 144 -11.27 -0.47 -1.05
C TYR A 144 -10.97 0.85 -0.32
N THR A 145 -10.68 0.76 0.98
CA THR A 145 -10.44 1.92 1.85
C THR A 145 -8.99 2.42 1.87
N GLY A 146 -8.06 1.74 1.18
CA GLY A 146 -6.63 2.05 1.24
C GLY A 146 -5.90 1.41 2.43
N TYR A 147 -6.60 1.15 3.53
CA TYR A 147 -6.06 0.56 4.76
C TYR A 147 -6.00 -0.98 4.78
N GLU A 148 -6.52 -1.67 3.76
CA GLU A 148 -6.38 -3.12 3.68
C GLU A 148 -4.90 -3.49 3.43
N PRO A 149 -4.39 -4.63 3.92
CA PRO A 149 -2.98 -4.99 3.78
C PRO A 149 -2.46 -5.05 2.35
N THR A 150 -3.33 -5.25 1.34
CA THR A 150 -2.95 -5.22 -0.08
C THR A 150 -3.00 -3.80 -0.65
N SER A 151 -4.03 -3.01 -0.33
CA SER A 151 -4.15 -1.61 -0.70
C SER A 151 -2.94 -0.80 -0.21
N MET A 152 -2.55 -0.95 1.06
CA MET A 152 -1.34 -0.32 1.61
C MET A 152 -0.04 -0.71 0.86
N ARG A 153 0.03 -1.93 0.30
CA ARG A 153 1.19 -2.35 -0.54
C ARG A 153 1.12 -1.74 -1.93
N ALA A 154 -0.07 -1.61 -2.50
CA ALA A 154 -0.27 -0.99 -3.81
C ALA A 154 0.04 0.51 -3.77
N ILE A 155 -0.51 1.23 -2.78
CA ILE A 155 -0.22 2.64 -2.50
C ILE A 155 1.29 2.87 -2.32
N ARG A 156 1.95 2.08 -1.44
CA ARG A 156 3.41 2.16 -1.24
C ARG A 156 4.22 1.90 -2.52
N ALA A 157 3.70 1.07 -3.42
CA ALA A 157 4.33 0.77 -4.72
C ALA A 157 3.92 1.76 -5.83
N ARG A 158 3.18 2.84 -5.52
CA ARG A 158 2.56 3.78 -6.47
C ARG A 158 1.82 3.03 -7.61
N TYR A 159 1.11 1.97 -7.23
CA TYR A 159 0.39 1.04 -8.11
C TYR A 159 1.22 0.36 -9.21
N ASN A 160 2.56 0.41 -9.14
CA ASN A 160 3.44 -0.24 -10.12
C ASN A 160 3.27 -1.79 -10.09
N PRO A 161 2.88 -2.44 -11.20
CA PRO A 161 2.60 -3.88 -11.25
C PRO A 161 3.83 -4.74 -10.91
N TYR A 162 4.99 -4.42 -11.48
CA TYR A 162 6.23 -5.18 -11.28
C TYR A 162 6.67 -5.14 -9.81
N VAL A 163 6.71 -3.95 -9.21
CA VAL A 163 7.10 -3.74 -7.81
C VAL A 163 6.12 -4.42 -6.85
N GLN A 164 4.81 -4.34 -7.10
CA GLN A 164 3.79 -5.02 -6.30
C GLN A 164 3.99 -6.55 -6.32
N ALA A 165 4.11 -7.14 -7.52
CA ALA A 165 4.27 -8.58 -7.69
C ALA A 165 5.58 -9.07 -7.07
N ARG A 166 6.71 -8.46 -7.43
CA ARG A 166 8.04 -8.89 -6.99
C ARG A 166 8.21 -8.80 -5.47
N SER A 167 7.85 -7.65 -4.88
CA SER A 167 7.92 -7.44 -3.44
C SER A 167 7.07 -8.44 -2.66
N ARG A 168 5.90 -8.83 -3.20
CA ARG A 168 5.02 -9.80 -2.56
C ARG A 168 5.56 -11.24 -2.65
N ILE A 169 6.15 -11.61 -3.77
CA ILE A 169 6.78 -12.93 -3.97
C ILE A 169 7.98 -13.09 -3.03
N ASP A 170 8.87 -12.11 -2.99
CA ASP A 170 10.05 -12.18 -2.12
C ASP A 170 9.69 -12.09 -0.63
N GLN A 171 8.59 -11.41 -0.26
CA GLN A 171 8.01 -11.48 1.08
C GLN A 171 7.52 -12.90 1.44
N LEU A 172 6.90 -13.62 0.50
CA LEU A 172 6.43 -14.99 0.73
C LEU A 172 7.60 -15.98 0.86
N LYS A 173 8.64 -15.86 0.02
CA LYS A 173 9.89 -16.64 0.15
C LYS A 173 10.51 -16.47 1.55
N ARG A 174 10.67 -15.22 2.01
CA ARG A 174 11.23 -14.87 3.34
C ARG A 174 10.40 -15.43 4.51
N LEU A 175 9.13 -15.78 4.29
CA LEU A 175 8.23 -16.38 5.30
C LEU A 175 8.17 -17.91 5.24
N GLY A 176 8.99 -18.56 4.40
CA GLY A 176 9.07 -20.03 4.31
C GLY A 176 7.95 -20.69 3.49
N HIS A 177 7.34 -19.93 2.57
CA HIS A 177 6.42 -20.47 1.57
C HIS A 177 7.18 -20.79 0.28
N SER A 178 6.91 -21.96 -0.33
CA SER A 178 7.24 -22.15 -1.75
C SER A 178 6.42 -21.16 -2.57
N VAL A 179 7.05 -20.61 -3.59
CA VAL A 179 6.46 -19.71 -4.57
C VAL A 179 6.71 -20.19 -6.00
N ASP A 180 7.05 -21.48 -6.18
CA ASP A 180 7.34 -22.05 -7.51
C ASP A 180 6.10 -22.03 -8.42
N LYS A 181 4.91 -22.02 -7.80
CA LYS A 181 3.59 -21.88 -8.42
C LYS A 181 2.91 -20.63 -7.85
N VAL A 182 2.74 -19.61 -8.68
CA VAL A 182 2.08 -18.35 -8.33
C VAL A 182 0.72 -18.27 -9.03
N GLU A 183 -0.29 -17.81 -8.28
CA GLU A 183 -1.57 -17.37 -8.81
C GLU A 183 -1.73 -15.86 -8.59
N PHE A 184 -1.92 -15.11 -9.67
CA PHE A 184 -2.21 -13.67 -9.59
C PHE A 184 -3.69 -13.42 -9.36
N ILE A 185 -4.02 -12.38 -8.58
CA ILE A 185 -5.37 -11.84 -8.46
C ILE A 185 -5.30 -10.33 -8.67
N LEU A 186 -5.87 -9.85 -9.79
CA LEU A 186 -6.13 -8.43 -10.02
C LEU A 186 -7.42 -8.04 -9.30
N MET A 187 -7.30 -7.11 -8.37
CA MET A 187 -8.40 -6.59 -7.56
C MET A 187 -8.80 -5.18 -7.98
N GLY A 188 -10.08 -4.84 -7.80
CA GLY A 188 -10.65 -3.52 -8.11
C GLY A 188 -11.93 -3.55 -8.96
N GLY A 189 -12.32 -4.72 -9.47
CA GLY A 189 -13.61 -4.94 -10.15
C GLY A 189 -13.85 -4.22 -11.48
N THR A 190 -12.97 -3.32 -11.90
CA THR A 190 -13.14 -2.46 -13.10
C THR A 190 -11.90 -2.38 -13.99
N PHE A 191 -10.88 -3.23 -13.75
CA PHE A 191 -9.65 -3.25 -14.54
C PHE A 191 -9.90 -3.25 -16.06
N MET A 192 -10.91 -3.97 -16.53
CA MET A 192 -11.25 -4.11 -17.95
C MET A 192 -11.86 -2.86 -18.60
N SER A 193 -12.29 -1.85 -17.84
CA SER A 193 -12.70 -0.55 -18.40
C SER A 193 -11.53 0.42 -18.60
N LEU A 194 -10.31 0.05 -18.22
CA LEU A 194 -9.12 0.85 -18.51
C LEU A 194 -8.69 0.76 -19.99
N PRO A 195 -8.01 1.78 -20.52
CA PRO A 195 -7.38 1.73 -21.84
C PRO A 195 -6.52 0.47 -22.06
N ALA A 196 -6.52 -0.05 -23.30
CA ALA A 196 -5.89 -1.33 -23.63
C ALA A 196 -4.37 -1.31 -23.43
N ASP A 197 -3.71 -0.21 -23.80
CA ASP A 197 -2.29 0.06 -23.56
C ASP A 197 -1.91 -0.04 -22.08
N TYR A 198 -2.72 0.54 -21.17
CA TYR A 198 -2.48 0.42 -19.74
C TYR A 198 -2.66 -1.03 -19.25
N ARG A 199 -3.69 -1.73 -19.74
CA ARG A 199 -3.94 -3.12 -19.36
C ARG A 199 -2.82 -4.06 -19.85
N ASP A 200 -2.36 -3.86 -21.09
CA ASP A 200 -1.25 -4.60 -21.68
C ASP A 200 0.06 -4.32 -20.93
N TYR A 201 0.37 -3.05 -20.64
CA TYR A 201 1.48 -2.66 -19.76
C TYR A 201 1.40 -3.36 -18.41
N PHE A 202 0.22 -3.37 -17.78
CA PHE A 202 0.05 -3.94 -16.44
C PHE A 202 0.33 -5.45 -16.43
N ILE A 203 -0.25 -6.18 -17.37
CA ILE A 203 -0.13 -7.64 -17.48
C ILE A 203 1.29 -8.06 -17.87
N ARG A 204 1.91 -7.37 -18.84
CA ARG A 204 3.31 -7.59 -19.25
C ARG A 204 4.25 -7.55 -18.04
N ASN A 205 4.16 -6.50 -17.24
CA ASN A 205 4.98 -6.31 -16.04
C ASN A 205 4.75 -7.36 -14.94
N LEU A 206 3.56 -7.97 -14.85
CA LEU A 206 3.31 -9.08 -13.92
C LEU A 206 4.03 -10.36 -14.34
N HIS A 207 4.03 -10.67 -15.64
CA HIS A 207 4.76 -11.80 -16.20
C HIS A 207 6.28 -11.59 -16.10
N ASP A 208 6.76 -10.38 -16.39
CA ASP A 208 8.16 -9.96 -16.25
C ASP A 208 8.65 -10.07 -14.79
N ALA A 209 7.82 -9.75 -13.80
CA ALA A 209 8.17 -9.93 -12.39
C ALA A 209 8.42 -11.40 -11.99
N LEU A 210 7.87 -12.37 -12.74
CA LEU A 210 8.11 -13.81 -12.55
C LEU A 210 9.30 -14.33 -13.36
N SER A 211 9.41 -13.92 -14.63
CA SER A 211 10.46 -14.38 -15.54
C SER A 211 11.82 -13.75 -15.22
N GLY A 212 11.83 -12.50 -14.73
CA GLY A 212 13.01 -11.66 -14.63
C GLY A 212 13.46 -11.07 -15.97
N HIS A 213 12.66 -11.24 -17.03
CA HIS A 213 12.86 -10.62 -18.34
C HIS A 213 12.26 -9.21 -18.38
N THR A 214 12.53 -8.44 -19.44
CA THR A 214 11.84 -7.18 -19.74
C THR A 214 11.36 -7.27 -21.17
N SER A 215 10.06 -7.50 -21.36
CA SER A 215 9.50 -7.75 -22.69
C SER A 215 8.89 -6.49 -23.32
N ALA A 216 8.80 -6.49 -24.65
CA ALA A 216 8.20 -5.40 -25.41
C ALA A 216 6.66 -5.46 -25.36
N ASN A 217 6.08 -6.66 -25.48
CA ASN A 217 4.63 -6.88 -25.50
C ASN A 217 4.18 -8.05 -24.59
N VAL A 218 2.87 -8.25 -24.46
CA VAL A 218 2.28 -9.28 -23.58
C VAL A 218 2.56 -10.71 -24.07
N GLU A 219 2.53 -10.95 -25.38
CA GLU A 219 2.73 -12.27 -25.98
C GLU A 219 4.14 -12.81 -25.68
N GLU A 220 5.13 -11.93 -25.81
CA GLU A 220 6.52 -12.17 -25.45
C GLU A 220 6.67 -12.43 -23.94
N ALA A 221 6.09 -11.57 -23.09
CA ALA A 221 6.14 -11.75 -21.63
C ALA A 221 5.51 -13.07 -21.17
N VAL A 222 4.41 -13.48 -21.80
CA VAL A 222 3.75 -14.79 -21.59
C VAL A 222 4.68 -15.93 -22.00
N ALA A 223 5.34 -15.84 -23.17
CA ALA A 223 6.27 -16.87 -23.66
C ALA A 223 7.52 -17.03 -22.74
N PHE A 224 8.10 -15.95 -22.24
CA PHE A 224 9.18 -16.02 -21.26
C PHE A 224 8.71 -16.49 -19.87
N SER A 225 7.52 -16.07 -19.42
CA SER A 225 6.92 -16.48 -18.14
C SER A 225 6.62 -17.98 -18.10
N GLU A 226 6.29 -18.59 -19.24
CA GLU A 226 6.14 -20.04 -19.37
C GLU A 226 7.44 -20.80 -19.03
N HIS A 227 8.60 -20.22 -19.35
CA HIS A 227 9.92 -20.82 -19.13
C HIS A 227 10.55 -20.43 -17.78
N GLY A 228 10.18 -19.28 -17.21
CA GLY A 228 10.71 -18.76 -15.93
C GLY A 228 10.64 -19.74 -14.75
N ALA A 229 11.55 -19.59 -13.78
CA ALA A 229 11.66 -20.50 -12.63
C ALA A 229 10.41 -20.47 -11.73
N THR A 230 9.78 -19.31 -11.57
CA THR A 230 8.47 -19.14 -10.92
C THR A 230 7.37 -19.16 -11.96
N LYS A 231 6.43 -20.11 -11.85
CA LYS A 231 5.37 -20.35 -12.83
C LYS A 231 4.09 -19.60 -12.49
N CYS A 232 3.56 -18.79 -13.42
CA CYS A 232 2.18 -18.31 -13.35
C CYS A 232 1.24 -19.48 -13.69
N ILE A 233 0.65 -20.12 -12.68
CA ILE A 233 -0.24 -21.28 -12.88
C ILE A 233 -1.71 -20.87 -13.07
N GLY A 234 -2.01 -19.59 -12.88
CA GLY A 234 -3.34 -19.02 -13.06
C GLY A 234 -3.35 -17.53 -12.77
N MET A 235 -4.28 -16.83 -13.40
CA MET A 235 -4.51 -15.41 -13.16
C MET A 235 -6.02 -15.18 -13.03
N THR A 236 -6.40 -14.44 -11.99
CA THR A 236 -7.78 -14.05 -11.70
C THR A 236 -7.97 -12.57 -11.99
N ILE A 237 -9.01 -12.22 -12.74
CA ILE A 237 -9.41 -10.83 -12.99
C ILE A 237 -10.81 -10.60 -12.40
N GLU A 238 -10.92 -9.64 -11.48
CA GLU A 238 -12.21 -9.13 -11.01
C GLU A 238 -12.80 -8.13 -12.03
N THR A 239 -14.04 -8.35 -12.46
CA THR A 239 -14.74 -7.48 -13.43
C THR A 239 -16.24 -7.32 -13.11
N ARG A 240 -16.90 -6.41 -13.83
CA ARG A 240 -18.37 -6.27 -13.87
C ARG A 240 -18.93 -7.11 -15.04
N PRO A 241 -20.19 -7.62 -14.98
CA PRO A 241 -20.77 -8.45 -16.05
C PRO A 241 -20.77 -7.79 -17.44
N ASP A 242 -21.01 -6.48 -17.50
CA ASP A 242 -20.98 -5.66 -18.71
C ASP A 242 -19.58 -5.50 -19.31
N TYR A 243 -18.53 -5.74 -18.53
CA TYR A 243 -17.13 -5.82 -19.00
C TYR A 243 -16.63 -7.27 -19.12
N CYS A 244 -17.53 -8.18 -19.52
CA CYS A 244 -17.27 -9.61 -19.70
C CYS A 244 -17.80 -10.15 -21.06
N LEU A 245 -17.89 -9.26 -22.06
CA LEU A 245 -18.31 -9.58 -23.43
C LEU A 245 -17.22 -10.31 -24.23
N GLY A 246 -17.58 -10.92 -25.36
CA GLY A 246 -16.66 -11.71 -26.21
C GLY A 246 -15.27 -11.08 -26.48
N PRO A 247 -15.16 -9.79 -26.87
CA PRO A 247 -13.86 -9.14 -27.04
C PRO A 247 -13.05 -9.04 -25.74
N HIS A 248 -13.69 -8.72 -24.62
CA HIS A 248 -13.06 -8.67 -23.30
C HIS A 248 -12.55 -10.05 -22.87
N LEU A 249 -13.37 -11.09 -23.06
CA LEU A 249 -13.00 -12.49 -22.79
C LEU A 249 -11.78 -12.92 -23.63
N ARG A 250 -11.75 -12.57 -24.93
CA ARG A 250 -10.60 -12.90 -25.80
C ARG A 250 -9.31 -12.23 -25.33
N GLN A 251 -9.39 -10.99 -24.85
CA GLN A 251 -8.24 -10.27 -24.29
C GLN A 251 -7.80 -10.82 -22.93
N MET A 252 -8.74 -11.25 -22.07
CA MET A 252 -8.40 -11.97 -20.84
C MET A 252 -7.68 -13.29 -21.12
N LEU A 253 -8.07 -14.02 -22.18
CA LEU A 253 -7.39 -15.24 -22.61
C LEU A 253 -5.95 -14.98 -23.07
N SER A 254 -5.69 -13.91 -23.84
CA SER A 254 -4.31 -13.56 -24.26
C SER A 254 -3.44 -13.12 -23.09
N TYR A 255 -4.04 -12.54 -22.03
CA TYR A 255 -3.37 -12.26 -20.75
C TYR A 255 -3.05 -13.51 -19.90
N GLY A 256 -3.45 -14.71 -20.33
CA GLY A 256 -3.28 -15.93 -19.55
C GLY A 256 -4.21 -16.02 -18.34
N CYS A 257 -5.33 -15.28 -18.34
CA CYS A 257 -6.37 -15.40 -17.33
C CYS A 257 -7.06 -16.76 -17.39
N THR A 258 -7.30 -17.36 -16.23
CA THR A 258 -7.96 -18.67 -16.09
C THR A 258 -9.22 -18.62 -15.22
N ARG A 259 -9.40 -17.56 -14.43
CA ARG A 259 -10.56 -17.37 -13.54
C ARG A 259 -11.10 -15.95 -13.61
N LEU A 260 -12.41 -15.83 -13.73
CA LEU A 260 -13.12 -14.55 -13.66
C LEU A 260 -13.88 -14.45 -12.35
N GLU A 261 -13.85 -13.26 -11.78
CA GLU A 261 -14.60 -12.92 -10.58
C GLU A 261 -15.60 -11.82 -10.90
N ILE A 262 -16.88 -12.14 -10.75
CA ILE A 262 -17.99 -11.30 -11.21
C ILE A 262 -18.78 -10.77 -10.01
N GLY A 263 -18.91 -9.45 -9.93
CA GLY A 263 -19.67 -8.79 -8.87
C GLY A 263 -21.19 -8.84 -9.08
N VAL A 264 -21.82 -9.99 -8.81
CA VAL A 264 -23.27 -10.22 -8.94
C VAL A 264 -24.06 -9.51 -7.83
N GLN A 265 -23.62 -9.71 -6.59
CA GLN A 265 -24.18 -9.22 -5.33
C GLN A 265 -25.57 -9.81 -4.96
N SER A 266 -26.55 -9.79 -5.85
CA SER A 266 -27.91 -10.34 -5.63
C SER A 266 -28.50 -10.93 -6.91
N THR A 267 -29.45 -11.86 -6.80
CA THR A 267 -30.23 -12.40 -7.94
C THR A 267 -31.47 -11.57 -8.29
N TYR A 268 -31.77 -10.48 -7.58
CA TYR A 268 -32.96 -9.67 -7.85
C TYR A 268 -32.68 -8.37 -8.62
N GLU A 269 -33.52 -8.10 -9.64
CA GLU A 269 -33.43 -6.89 -10.48
C GLU A 269 -33.81 -5.59 -9.74
N ASP A 270 -34.72 -5.63 -8.76
CA ASP A 270 -35.05 -4.47 -7.92
C ASP A 270 -33.83 -4.03 -7.09
N VAL A 271 -33.12 -4.98 -6.48
CA VAL A 271 -31.89 -4.72 -5.73
C VAL A 271 -30.78 -4.16 -6.63
N ALA A 272 -30.59 -4.73 -7.83
CA ALA A 272 -29.60 -4.25 -8.78
C ALA A 272 -29.87 -2.79 -9.24
N ARG A 273 -31.15 -2.45 -9.46
CA ARG A 273 -31.59 -1.08 -9.76
C ARG A 273 -31.41 -0.14 -8.57
N ASP A 274 -32.00 -0.48 -7.42
CA ASP A 274 -32.10 0.41 -6.26
C ASP A 274 -30.74 0.67 -5.58
N THR A 275 -29.79 -0.25 -5.70
CA THR A 275 -28.40 -0.06 -5.23
C THR A 275 -27.47 0.62 -6.24
N ASN A 276 -28.01 1.08 -7.38
CA ASN A 276 -27.28 1.65 -8.50
C ASN A 276 -26.11 0.76 -8.98
N ARG A 277 -26.39 -0.53 -9.26
CA ARG A 277 -25.37 -1.51 -9.64
C ARG A 277 -24.81 -1.29 -11.06
N GLY A 278 -25.62 -0.68 -11.92
CA GLY A 278 -25.30 -0.38 -13.32
C GLY A 278 -25.24 -1.60 -14.25
N HIS A 279 -25.88 -2.71 -13.88
CA HIS A 279 -26.16 -3.87 -14.76
C HIS A 279 -27.42 -4.59 -14.28
N THR A 280 -28.03 -5.40 -15.14
CA THR A 280 -29.16 -6.29 -14.80
C THR A 280 -28.66 -7.65 -14.31
N VAL A 281 -29.57 -8.47 -13.77
CA VAL A 281 -29.33 -9.88 -13.44
C VAL A 281 -29.31 -10.74 -14.71
N ALA A 282 -30.14 -10.42 -15.71
CA ALA A 282 -30.06 -11.06 -17.03
C ALA A 282 -28.64 -10.99 -17.64
N ALA A 283 -28.00 -9.81 -17.56
CA ALA A 283 -26.62 -9.63 -18.03
C ALA A 283 -25.58 -10.46 -17.25
N VAL A 284 -25.87 -10.85 -16.00
CA VAL A 284 -25.03 -11.80 -15.24
C VAL A 284 -25.14 -13.21 -15.82
N ALA A 285 -26.34 -13.67 -16.16
CA ALA A 285 -26.57 -14.99 -16.73
C ALA A 285 -25.91 -15.13 -18.11
N ASP A 286 -25.98 -14.10 -18.95
CA ASP A 286 -25.30 -14.02 -20.25
C ASP A 286 -23.77 -14.02 -20.08
N CYS A 287 -23.26 -13.18 -19.18
CA CYS A 287 -21.84 -13.15 -18.80
C CYS A 287 -21.34 -14.53 -18.34
N PHE A 288 -22.11 -15.24 -17.52
CA PHE A 288 -21.76 -16.58 -17.04
C PHE A 288 -21.77 -17.60 -18.18
N CYS A 289 -22.72 -17.51 -19.12
CA CYS A 289 -22.75 -18.36 -20.32
C CYS A 289 -21.50 -18.18 -21.16
N LEU A 290 -21.20 -16.94 -21.56
CA LEU A 290 -20.04 -16.62 -22.41
C LEU A 290 -18.72 -16.98 -21.73
N ALA A 291 -18.57 -16.69 -20.43
CA ALA A 291 -17.38 -17.04 -19.67
C ALA A 291 -17.17 -18.56 -19.56
N LYS A 292 -18.23 -19.34 -19.30
CA LYS A 292 -18.15 -20.81 -19.21
C LYS A 292 -17.88 -21.46 -20.56
N ASP A 293 -18.50 -20.98 -21.65
CA ASP A 293 -18.24 -21.47 -23.01
C ASP A 293 -16.86 -21.06 -23.55
N ALA A 294 -16.28 -19.95 -23.08
CA ALA A 294 -14.86 -19.61 -23.26
C ALA A 294 -13.92 -20.37 -22.30
N GLY A 295 -14.46 -21.29 -21.48
CA GLY A 295 -13.69 -22.16 -20.60
C GLY A 295 -13.36 -21.62 -19.22
N PHE A 296 -13.52 -20.33 -18.96
CA PHE A 296 -13.12 -19.72 -17.68
C PHE A 296 -13.80 -20.37 -16.49
N LYS A 297 -13.06 -20.49 -15.38
CA LYS A 297 -13.65 -20.69 -14.05
C LYS A 297 -14.38 -19.41 -13.62
N VAL A 298 -15.65 -19.52 -13.23
CA VAL A 298 -16.50 -18.38 -12.87
C VAL A 298 -16.75 -18.38 -11.36
N VAL A 299 -16.45 -17.25 -10.71
CA VAL A 299 -16.68 -17.04 -9.28
C VAL A 299 -17.56 -15.81 -9.09
N ALA A 300 -18.64 -15.96 -8.32
CA ALA A 300 -19.52 -14.84 -7.98
C ALA A 300 -19.09 -14.17 -6.67
N HIS A 301 -19.24 -12.85 -6.59
CA HIS A 301 -19.39 -12.16 -5.30
C HIS A 301 -20.89 -12.03 -5.03
N MET A 302 -21.33 -12.42 -3.83
CA MET A 302 -22.71 -12.24 -3.35
C MET A 302 -22.69 -11.50 -2.03
N MET A 303 -23.67 -10.64 -1.80
CA MET A 303 -23.78 -9.77 -0.62
C MET A 303 -25.13 -9.95 0.05
N PRO A 304 -25.22 -10.68 1.19
CA PRO A 304 -26.40 -10.62 2.03
C PRO A 304 -26.51 -9.26 2.74
N ASP A 305 -27.67 -8.99 3.34
CA ASP A 305 -27.95 -7.76 4.12
C ASP A 305 -27.96 -6.48 3.24
N LEU A 306 -28.30 -6.59 1.95
CA LEU A 306 -28.43 -5.42 1.06
C LEU A 306 -29.74 -4.64 1.34
N PRO A 307 -29.80 -3.33 1.02
CA PRO A 307 -31.02 -2.55 1.12
C PRO A 307 -32.22 -3.19 0.41
N ASN A 308 -33.40 -3.10 1.03
CA ASN A 308 -34.66 -3.68 0.55
C ASN A 308 -34.69 -5.23 0.46
N VAL A 309 -33.66 -5.91 0.99
CA VAL A 309 -33.59 -7.38 1.12
C VAL A 309 -33.70 -7.76 2.59
N GLY A 310 -34.67 -8.62 2.91
CA GLY A 310 -34.79 -9.23 4.24
C GLY A 310 -34.28 -10.68 4.23
N VAL A 311 -34.16 -11.27 5.41
CA VAL A 311 -33.54 -12.59 5.62
C VAL A 311 -34.09 -13.68 4.69
N GLU A 312 -35.41 -13.79 4.56
CA GLU A 312 -36.04 -14.78 3.66
C GLU A 312 -35.70 -14.54 2.18
N ARG A 313 -35.59 -13.27 1.75
CA ARG A 313 -35.16 -12.93 0.38
C ARG A 313 -33.68 -13.25 0.17
N ASP A 314 -32.81 -13.01 1.15
CA ASP A 314 -31.41 -13.44 1.07
C ASP A 314 -31.31 -14.96 0.93
N MET A 315 -32.02 -15.70 1.78
CA MET A 315 -32.02 -17.18 1.76
C MET A 315 -32.51 -17.73 0.41
N GLU A 316 -33.61 -17.21 -0.13
CA GLU A 316 -34.10 -17.63 -1.46
C GLU A 316 -33.16 -17.17 -2.59
N SER A 317 -32.52 -16.00 -2.51
CA SER A 317 -31.53 -15.55 -3.50
C SER A 317 -30.30 -16.47 -3.56
N PHE A 318 -29.79 -16.91 -2.39
CA PHE A 318 -28.71 -17.91 -2.36
C PHE A 318 -29.15 -19.29 -2.84
N LYS A 319 -30.37 -19.70 -2.51
CA LYS A 319 -30.95 -20.95 -3.01
C LYS A 319 -31.11 -20.93 -4.53
N GLU A 320 -31.70 -19.87 -5.09
CA GLU A 320 -31.80 -19.64 -6.53
C GLU A 320 -30.42 -19.66 -7.20
N PHE A 321 -29.42 -19.00 -6.62
CA PHE A 321 -28.06 -18.96 -7.13
C PHE A 321 -27.40 -20.36 -7.26
N PHE A 322 -27.73 -21.31 -6.38
CA PHE A 322 -27.24 -22.69 -6.45
C PHE A 322 -28.15 -23.61 -7.29
N GLU A 323 -29.47 -23.47 -7.19
CA GLU A 323 -30.44 -24.34 -7.86
C GLU A 323 -30.67 -23.97 -9.32
N SER A 324 -30.73 -22.67 -9.66
CA SER A 324 -31.02 -22.19 -11.02
C SER A 324 -29.88 -22.48 -11.99
N PRO A 325 -30.15 -23.11 -13.16
CA PRO A 325 -29.15 -23.30 -14.21
C PRO A 325 -28.50 -22.01 -14.71
N SER A 326 -29.14 -20.84 -14.54
CA SER A 326 -28.62 -19.54 -14.99
C SER A 326 -27.39 -19.06 -14.21
N PHE A 327 -27.12 -19.61 -13.02
CA PHE A 327 -26.01 -19.20 -12.16
C PHE A 327 -24.99 -20.34 -11.96
N ARG A 328 -25.16 -21.18 -10.94
CA ARG A 328 -24.31 -22.36 -10.63
C ARG A 328 -22.81 -22.08 -10.85
N ALA A 329 -22.27 -21.12 -10.11
CA ALA A 329 -20.86 -20.73 -10.23
C ALA A 329 -19.91 -21.76 -9.60
N ASP A 330 -18.67 -21.81 -10.08
CA ASP A 330 -17.62 -22.72 -9.58
C ASP A 330 -17.08 -22.29 -8.19
N GLY A 331 -17.32 -21.04 -7.82
CA GLY A 331 -16.96 -20.53 -6.51
C GLY A 331 -17.73 -19.28 -6.13
N LEU A 332 -17.60 -18.95 -4.85
CA LEU A 332 -18.36 -17.89 -4.19
C LEU A 332 -17.46 -17.11 -3.24
N LYS A 333 -17.63 -15.79 -3.22
CA LYS A 333 -17.19 -14.90 -2.13
C LYS A 333 -18.43 -14.30 -1.49
N ILE A 334 -18.66 -14.63 -0.22
CA ILE A 334 -19.79 -14.11 0.57
C ILE A 334 -19.30 -12.86 1.29
N TYR A 335 -19.89 -11.72 0.99
CA TYR A 335 -19.52 -10.42 1.52
C TYR A 335 -20.73 -9.76 2.18
N PRO A 336 -21.04 -10.04 3.47
CA PRO A 336 -22.07 -9.31 4.17
C PRO A 336 -21.89 -7.80 4.02
N THR A 337 -23.00 -7.12 3.82
CA THR A 337 -23.01 -5.67 3.61
C THR A 337 -22.47 -4.97 4.86
N LEU A 338 -21.63 -3.95 4.65
CA LEU A 338 -21.00 -3.16 5.71
C LEU A 338 -21.32 -1.69 5.47
N VAL A 339 -21.73 -1.00 6.52
CA VAL A 339 -21.88 0.46 6.50
C VAL A 339 -20.52 1.09 6.76
N ILE A 340 -20.04 1.89 5.81
CA ILE A 340 -18.75 2.57 5.84
C ILE A 340 -19.00 4.04 5.52
N ARG A 341 -18.37 4.95 6.27
CA ARG A 341 -18.46 6.40 6.04
C ARG A 341 -18.12 6.76 4.58
N GLY A 342 -18.77 7.80 4.05
CA GLY A 342 -18.57 8.25 2.66
C GLY A 342 -19.24 7.38 1.59
N THR A 343 -20.16 6.47 1.98
CA THR A 343 -20.96 5.68 1.04
C THR A 343 -22.43 6.12 1.06
N GLY A 344 -23.15 5.96 -0.06
CA GLY A 344 -24.60 6.22 -0.09
C GLY A 344 -25.39 5.36 0.90
N LEU A 345 -24.88 4.17 1.25
CA LEU A 345 -25.46 3.30 2.27
C LEU A 345 -25.35 3.91 3.68
N TYR A 346 -24.29 4.66 3.96
CA TYR A 346 -24.12 5.37 5.23
C TYR A 346 -25.21 6.42 5.44
N GLU A 347 -25.62 7.14 4.39
CA GLU A 347 -26.74 8.10 4.48
C GLU A 347 -28.10 7.40 4.70
N LEU A 348 -28.32 6.24 4.10
CA LEU A 348 -29.51 5.41 4.38
C LEU A 348 -29.51 4.91 5.83
N TRP A 349 -28.35 4.54 6.37
CA TRP A 349 -28.20 4.14 7.77
C TRP A 349 -28.41 5.32 8.75
N LYS A 350 -27.78 6.45 8.48
CA LYS A 350 -27.85 7.70 9.27
C LYS A 350 -29.26 8.27 9.35
N THR A 351 -30.02 8.17 8.25
CA THR A 351 -31.45 8.54 8.21
C THR A 351 -32.39 7.47 8.76
N GLY A 352 -31.87 6.33 9.24
CA GLY A 352 -32.66 5.22 9.78
C GLY A 352 -33.44 4.41 8.74
N ARG A 353 -33.23 4.67 7.45
CA ARG A 353 -33.87 4.00 6.30
C ARG A 353 -33.26 2.63 5.97
N TYR A 354 -32.07 2.34 6.49
CA TYR A 354 -31.40 1.05 6.40
C TYR A 354 -30.82 0.66 7.77
N ARG A 355 -30.85 -0.64 8.09
CA ARG A 355 -30.23 -1.22 9.29
C ARG A 355 -29.71 -2.60 8.93
N ASN A 356 -28.48 -2.90 9.35
CA ASN A 356 -27.89 -4.23 9.21
C ASN A 356 -28.62 -5.27 10.07
N TYR A 357 -28.47 -6.55 9.69
CA TYR A 357 -28.82 -7.66 10.57
C TYR A 357 -28.02 -7.64 11.88
N PRO A 358 -28.61 -8.04 13.03
CA PRO A 358 -27.88 -8.34 14.24
C PRO A 358 -26.76 -9.36 14.00
N PRO A 359 -25.58 -9.23 14.65
CA PRO A 359 -24.43 -10.10 14.40
C PRO A 359 -24.72 -11.60 14.55
N GLU A 360 -25.52 -12.00 15.55
CA GLU A 360 -25.90 -13.40 15.76
C GLU A 360 -26.81 -13.94 14.64
N GLN A 361 -27.74 -13.11 14.15
CA GLN A 361 -28.61 -13.45 13.03
C GLN A 361 -27.80 -13.60 11.74
N LEU A 362 -26.83 -12.72 11.50
CA LEU A 362 -25.92 -12.82 10.36
C LEU A 362 -25.07 -14.11 10.40
N VAL A 363 -24.61 -14.53 11.59
CA VAL A 363 -23.91 -15.82 11.76
C VAL A 363 -24.83 -17.00 11.41
N ASP A 364 -26.08 -17.00 11.85
CA ASP A 364 -27.07 -18.06 11.53
C ASP A 364 -27.39 -18.12 10.03
N ILE A 365 -27.56 -16.96 9.38
CA ILE A 365 -27.77 -16.84 7.93
C ILE A 365 -26.58 -17.40 7.16
N VAL A 366 -25.36 -16.98 7.50
CA VAL A 366 -24.14 -17.47 6.83
C VAL A 366 -23.94 -18.98 7.05
N ALA A 367 -24.25 -19.50 8.25
CA ALA A 367 -24.22 -20.94 8.53
C ALA A 367 -25.18 -21.72 7.62
N ARG A 368 -26.42 -21.23 7.42
CA ARG A 368 -27.40 -21.84 6.51
C ARG A 368 -26.97 -21.73 5.05
N ILE A 369 -26.44 -20.59 4.62
CA ILE A 369 -25.90 -20.42 3.25
C ILE A 369 -24.78 -21.43 2.99
N LEU A 370 -23.86 -21.63 3.93
CA LEU A 370 -22.78 -22.61 3.82
C LEU A 370 -23.28 -24.06 3.76
N ALA A 371 -24.42 -24.37 4.39
CA ALA A 371 -25.07 -25.69 4.28
C ALA A 371 -25.66 -25.96 2.89
N MET A 372 -26.09 -24.92 2.17
CA MET A 372 -26.65 -25.02 0.81
C MET A 372 -25.57 -25.13 -0.29
N VAL A 373 -24.29 -24.88 0.01
CA VAL A 373 -23.24 -24.86 -1.01
C VAL A 373 -23.03 -26.26 -1.61
N PRO A 374 -23.18 -26.43 -2.93
CA PRO A 374 -23.06 -27.74 -3.56
C PRO A 374 -21.59 -28.22 -3.64
N PRO A 375 -21.32 -29.54 -3.69
CA PRO A 375 -19.97 -30.10 -3.63
C PRO A 375 -18.99 -29.67 -4.74
N TRP A 376 -19.49 -29.11 -5.85
CA TRP A 376 -18.66 -28.58 -6.94
C TRP A 376 -18.29 -27.09 -6.77
N THR A 377 -18.81 -26.39 -5.76
CA THR A 377 -18.58 -24.95 -5.54
C THR A 377 -17.58 -24.72 -4.39
N ARG A 378 -16.66 -23.76 -4.58
CA ARG A 378 -15.64 -23.37 -3.59
C ARG A 378 -15.98 -22.04 -2.93
N VAL A 379 -16.17 -21.99 -1.60
CA VAL A 379 -16.30 -20.73 -0.86
C VAL A 379 -14.93 -20.19 -0.52
N TYR A 380 -14.48 -19.23 -1.32
CA TYR A 380 -13.15 -18.62 -1.19
C TYR A 380 -13.02 -17.78 0.08
N ARG A 381 -14.05 -17.01 0.41
CA ARG A 381 -14.05 -16.03 1.49
C ARG A 381 -15.47 -15.78 2.02
N VAL A 382 -15.55 -15.48 3.31
CA VAL A 382 -16.74 -15.08 4.06
C VAL A 382 -16.31 -13.85 4.86
N GLN A 383 -16.90 -12.67 4.58
CA GLN A 383 -16.45 -11.30 4.96
C GLN A 383 -15.34 -10.69 4.06
N ARG A 384 -15.18 -9.35 4.01
CA ARG A 384 -14.06 -8.65 3.32
C ARG A 384 -12.88 -8.39 4.28
N ASP A 385 -11.69 -8.11 3.74
CA ASP A 385 -10.49 -7.74 4.54
C ASP A 385 -10.50 -6.26 5.01
N ILE A 386 -11.68 -5.66 5.22
CA ILE A 386 -11.81 -4.25 5.63
C ILE A 386 -11.47 -4.13 7.12
N PRO A 387 -10.61 -3.18 7.56
CA PRO A 387 -10.35 -2.95 8.97
C PRO A 387 -11.62 -2.57 9.74
N MET A 388 -11.93 -3.32 10.82
CA MET A 388 -13.12 -3.09 11.65
C MET A 388 -13.27 -1.64 12.17
N PRO A 389 -12.20 -0.87 12.50
CA PRO A 389 -12.36 0.55 12.89
C PRO A 389 -12.98 1.46 11.83
N LEU A 390 -13.04 1.03 10.56
CA LEU A 390 -13.66 1.78 9.46
C LEU A 390 -15.12 1.37 9.21
N VAL A 391 -15.61 0.34 9.90
CA VAL A 391 -16.97 -0.19 9.75
C VAL A 391 -17.85 0.46 10.82
N THR A 392 -18.87 1.22 10.39
CA THR A 392 -19.84 1.85 11.28
C THR A 392 -20.90 0.86 11.76
N SER A 393 -21.33 -0.05 10.89
CA SER A 393 -22.37 -1.05 11.20
C SER A 393 -22.24 -2.27 10.28
N GLY A 394 -22.73 -3.44 10.74
CA GLY A 394 -22.59 -4.73 10.07
C GLY A 394 -21.79 -5.74 10.90
N VAL A 395 -20.75 -6.34 10.31
CA VAL A 395 -19.93 -7.39 10.96
C VAL A 395 -19.02 -6.81 12.05
N GLU A 396 -19.25 -7.18 13.31
CA GLU A 396 -18.40 -6.78 14.45
C GLU A 396 -17.05 -7.51 14.55
N LYS A 397 -17.00 -8.77 14.09
CA LYS A 397 -15.88 -9.69 14.36
C LYS A 397 -15.23 -10.19 13.07
N GLY A 398 -13.93 -10.00 12.96
CA GLY A 398 -13.12 -10.44 11.81
C GLY A 398 -12.89 -11.96 11.66
N ASN A 399 -13.71 -12.81 12.28
CA ASN A 399 -13.62 -14.28 12.17
C ASN A 399 -14.96 -14.96 11.84
N LEU A 400 -15.80 -14.30 11.03
CA LEU A 400 -17.16 -14.76 10.70
C LEU A 400 -17.25 -16.21 10.18
N ARG A 401 -16.25 -16.70 9.44
CA ARG A 401 -16.22 -18.10 8.97
C ARG A 401 -16.15 -19.11 10.14
N GLU A 402 -15.39 -18.80 11.18
CA GLU A 402 -15.23 -19.69 12.35
C GLU A 402 -16.53 -19.72 13.16
N LEU A 403 -17.15 -18.55 13.35
CA LEU A 403 -18.44 -18.42 14.03
C LEU A 403 -19.56 -19.15 13.27
N ALA A 404 -19.61 -19.01 11.94
CA ALA A 404 -20.57 -19.72 11.10
C ALA A 404 -20.37 -21.24 11.15
N LEU A 405 -19.13 -21.74 11.10
CA LEU A 405 -18.85 -23.18 11.19
C LEU A 405 -19.24 -23.77 12.57
N ALA A 406 -18.93 -23.07 13.67
CA ALA A 406 -19.38 -23.47 15.00
C ALA A 406 -20.93 -23.48 15.09
N ARG A 407 -21.59 -22.46 14.52
CA ARG A 407 -23.05 -22.40 14.46
C ARG A 407 -23.66 -23.50 13.61
N MET A 408 -22.98 -23.97 12.56
CA MET A 408 -23.41 -25.14 11.79
C MET A 408 -23.36 -26.42 12.64
N GLU A 409 -22.35 -26.58 13.49
CA GLU A 409 -22.22 -27.72 14.41
C GLU A 409 -23.38 -27.74 15.43
N ASP A 410 -23.71 -26.60 16.04
CA ASP A 410 -24.89 -26.45 16.93
C ASP A 410 -26.22 -26.84 16.25
N LEU A 411 -26.33 -26.59 14.94
CA LEU A 411 -27.51 -26.86 14.12
C LEU A 411 -27.51 -28.25 13.48
N GLY A 412 -26.46 -29.06 13.67
CA GLY A 412 -26.29 -30.36 13.00
C GLY A 412 -26.10 -30.28 11.48
N LEU A 413 -25.73 -29.10 10.95
CA LEU A 413 -25.51 -28.85 9.52
C LEU A 413 -24.07 -29.17 9.11
N LYS A 414 -23.88 -29.59 7.84
CA LYS A 414 -22.55 -29.88 7.27
C LYS A 414 -22.25 -28.99 6.08
N CYS A 415 -21.07 -28.36 6.09
CA CYS A 415 -20.56 -27.59 4.96
C CYS A 415 -19.83 -28.52 3.99
N ARG A 416 -20.39 -28.73 2.78
CA ARG A 416 -19.80 -29.61 1.76
C ARG A 416 -19.04 -28.87 0.66
N ASP A 417 -18.63 -27.63 0.92
CA ASP A 417 -17.87 -26.83 -0.04
C ASP A 417 -16.48 -27.43 -0.34
N VAL A 418 -15.99 -27.21 -1.56
CA VAL A 418 -14.68 -27.71 -2.04
C VAL A 418 -13.53 -27.32 -1.09
N ARG A 419 -13.60 -26.16 -0.43
CA ARG A 419 -12.53 -25.69 0.45
C ARG A 419 -12.52 -26.41 1.81
N THR A 420 -13.67 -26.73 2.39
CA THR A 420 -13.72 -27.41 3.70
C THR A 420 -13.31 -28.88 3.54
N ARG A 421 -13.58 -29.47 2.37
CA ARG A 421 -13.26 -30.87 2.05
C ARG A 421 -11.82 -31.08 1.57
N GLU A 422 -11.06 -30.05 1.18
CA GLU A 422 -9.72 -30.25 0.59
C GLU A 422 -8.74 -30.92 1.56
N ALA A 423 -8.06 -31.99 1.12
CA ALA A 423 -7.17 -32.80 1.97
C ALA A 423 -6.09 -31.98 2.71
N GLY A 424 -5.59 -30.89 2.10
CA GLY A 424 -4.62 -30.00 2.72
C GLY A 424 -5.17 -29.16 3.89
N ILE A 425 -6.48 -28.90 3.94
CA ILE A 425 -7.13 -28.24 5.08
C ILE A 425 -7.47 -29.27 6.16
N GLN A 426 -7.93 -30.46 5.76
CA GLN A 426 -8.23 -31.57 6.69
C GLN A 426 -6.99 -32.04 7.46
N ASP A 427 -5.84 -32.17 6.80
CA ASP A 427 -4.56 -32.48 7.45
C ASP A 427 -4.10 -31.36 8.42
N ILE A 428 -4.25 -30.09 8.04
CA ILE A 428 -3.84 -28.95 8.89
C ILE A 428 -4.73 -28.78 10.13
N HIS A 429 -6.05 -28.93 9.98
CA HIS A 429 -7.01 -28.66 11.07
C HIS A 429 -7.34 -29.89 11.92
N HIS A 430 -7.44 -31.06 11.29
CA HIS A 430 -7.90 -32.29 11.94
C HIS A 430 -6.87 -33.43 11.92
N LYS A 431 -5.76 -33.30 11.16
CA LYS A 431 -4.72 -34.32 10.94
C LYS A 431 -5.23 -35.63 10.33
N ILE A 432 -6.34 -35.53 9.60
CA ILE A 432 -6.95 -36.67 8.91
C ILE A 432 -6.33 -36.78 7.51
N LYS A 433 -5.97 -38.00 7.11
CA LYS A 433 -5.52 -38.33 5.76
C LYS A 433 -6.53 -39.28 5.11
N PRO A 434 -6.79 -39.17 3.81
CA PRO A 434 -7.68 -40.07 3.10
C PRO A 434 -7.13 -41.50 3.13
N GLU A 435 -8.01 -42.48 3.31
CA GLU A 435 -7.65 -43.91 3.39
C GLU A 435 -8.10 -44.66 2.13
N GLU A 436 -9.35 -44.47 1.72
CA GLU A 436 -9.97 -45.16 0.58
C GLU A 436 -10.55 -44.12 -0.39
N VAL A 437 -9.88 -43.94 -1.54
CA VAL A 437 -10.16 -42.84 -2.48
C VAL A 437 -10.88 -43.37 -3.73
N GLU A 438 -12.09 -42.89 -3.96
CA GLU A 438 -12.95 -43.28 -5.09
C GLU A 438 -13.06 -42.17 -6.14
N LEU A 439 -13.32 -42.54 -7.39
CA LEU A 439 -13.66 -41.60 -8.45
C LEU A 439 -15.16 -41.29 -8.42
N VAL A 440 -15.50 -40.06 -8.04
CA VAL A 440 -16.88 -39.56 -7.98
C VAL A 440 -17.13 -38.58 -9.14
N ARG A 441 -18.26 -38.75 -9.82
CA ARG A 441 -18.75 -37.88 -10.90
C ARG A 441 -20.06 -37.22 -10.50
N ARG A 442 -20.20 -35.92 -10.79
CA ARG A 442 -21.42 -35.14 -10.57
C ARG A 442 -21.70 -34.27 -11.80
N ASP A 443 -22.82 -34.54 -12.47
CA ASP A 443 -23.22 -33.83 -13.68
C ASP A 443 -24.32 -32.81 -13.34
N TYR A 444 -24.24 -31.62 -13.94
CA TYR A 444 -25.25 -30.58 -13.77
C TYR A 444 -25.34 -29.68 -15.01
N THR A 445 -26.54 -29.21 -15.31
CA THR A 445 -26.74 -28.15 -16.33
C THR A 445 -26.35 -26.81 -15.73
N ALA A 446 -25.58 -26.00 -16.47
CA ALA A 446 -25.34 -24.60 -16.13
C ALA A 446 -25.13 -23.76 -17.39
N ASN A 447 -25.86 -22.65 -17.50
CA ASN A 447 -25.83 -21.70 -18.62
C ASN A 447 -25.88 -22.45 -19.97
N GLU A 448 -26.99 -23.15 -20.19
CA GLU A 448 -27.30 -24.01 -21.36
C GLU A 448 -26.33 -25.19 -21.64
N GLY A 449 -25.20 -25.27 -20.94
CA GLY A 449 -24.19 -26.31 -21.11
C GLY A 449 -24.29 -27.44 -20.10
N TRP A 450 -23.67 -28.56 -20.46
CA TRP A 450 -23.46 -29.72 -19.59
C TRP A 450 -22.10 -29.56 -18.90
N GLU A 451 -22.14 -29.36 -17.58
CA GLU A 451 -20.96 -29.42 -16.71
C GLU A 451 -20.86 -30.80 -16.05
N THR A 452 -19.64 -31.33 -16.00
CA THR A 452 -19.28 -32.59 -15.40
C THR A 452 -18.15 -32.31 -14.41
N PHE A 453 -18.43 -32.46 -13.12
CA PHE A 453 -17.46 -32.36 -12.04
C PHE A 453 -16.97 -33.76 -11.69
N LEU A 454 -15.73 -34.06 -12.08
CA LEU A 454 -15.01 -35.27 -11.67
C LEU A 454 -14.18 -34.95 -10.44
N SER A 455 -14.10 -35.90 -9.51
CA SER A 455 -13.36 -35.74 -8.26
C SER A 455 -12.89 -37.06 -7.72
N TYR A 456 -11.65 -37.10 -7.21
CA TYR A 456 -11.19 -38.19 -6.35
C TYR A 456 -11.45 -37.81 -4.90
N GLU A 457 -12.28 -38.61 -4.21
CA GLU A 457 -12.80 -38.33 -2.87
C GLU A 457 -12.71 -39.56 -1.98
N ASP A 458 -12.36 -39.37 -0.70
CA ASP A 458 -12.68 -40.35 0.34
C ASP A 458 -14.14 -40.15 0.74
N VAL A 459 -15.00 -41.04 0.27
CA VAL A 459 -16.46 -40.93 0.43
C VAL A 459 -16.95 -41.17 1.86
N ARG A 460 -16.13 -41.81 2.71
CA ARG A 460 -16.45 -42.10 4.11
C ARG A 460 -16.10 -40.91 5.00
N GLN A 461 -14.94 -40.30 4.76
CA GLN A 461 -14.42 -39.16 5.52
C GLN A 461 -14.85 -37.79 4.92
N ASP A 462 -15.47 -37.79 3.72
CA ASP A 462 -15.88 -36.63 2.92
C ASP A 462 -14.70 -35.72 2.48
N ILE A 463 -13.52 -36.30 2.26
CA ILE A 463 -12.26 -35.60 1.92
C ILE A 463 -12.04 -35.58 0.40
N LEU A 464 -11.67 -34.43 -0.14
CA LEU A 464 -11.40 -34.19 -1.56
C LEU A 464 -9.89 -34.17 -1.84
N VAL A 465 -9.43 -35.10 -2.70
CA VAL A 465 -8.02 -35.27 -3.09
C VAL A 465 -7.70 -34.52 -4.39
N GLY A 466 -8.60 -34.56 -5.36
CA GLY A 466 -8.45 -33.83 -6.62
C GLY A 466 -9.77 -33.66 -7.35
N LEU A 467 -9.85 -32.68 -8.25
CA LEU A 467 -11.03 -32.35 -9.04
C LEU A 467 -10.68 -31.95 -10.48
N LEU A 468 -11.63 -32.18 -11.38
CA LEU A 468 -11.62 -31.68 -12.75
C LEU A 468 -13.02 -31.18 -13.13
N ARG A 469 -13.08 -30.05 -13.86
CA ARG A 469 -14.30 -29.50 -14.46
C ARG A 469 -14.26 -29.68 -15.96
N LEU A 470 -15.15 -30.50 -16.50
CA LEU A 470 -15.33 -30.71 -17.93
C LEU A 470 -16.66 -30.09 -18.35
N ARG A 471 -16.66 -29.27 -19.40
CA ARG A 471 -17.87 -28.72 -20.02
C ARG A 471 -17.98 -29.18 -21.46
N LYS A 472 -19.17 -29.57 -21.90
CA LYS A 472 -19.48 -29.68 -23.33
C LYS A 472 -19.75 -28.29 -23.90
N CYS A 473 -18.95 -27.85 -24.88
CA CYS A 473 -19.09 -26.50 -25.43
C CYS A 473 -20.48 -26.30 -26.06
N GLY A 474 -21.13 -25.18 -25.72
CA GLY A 474 -22.45 -24.82 -26.23
C GLY A 474 -22.44 -24.32 -27.67
N ARG A 475 -23.62 -23.96 -28.20
CA ARG A 475 -23.76 -23.25 -29.48
C ARG A 475 -23.20 -21.81 -29.41
N ASN A 476 -23.05 -21.28 -28.19
CA ASN A 476 -22.71 -19.88 -27.92
C ASN A 476 -21.19 -19.67 -27.78
N ALA A 477 -20.37 -20.70 -28.07
CA ALA A 477 -18.91 -20.63 -28.03
C ALA A 477 -18.36 -19.67 -29.10
N THR A 478 -17.90 -18.50 -28.66
CA THR A 478 -17.35 -17.43 -29.55
C THR A 478 -15.87 -17.59 -29.90
N CYS A 479 -15.13 -18.46 -29.21
CA CYS A 479 -13.72 -18.72 -29.49
C CYS A 479 -13.59 -19.72 -30.66
N PRO A 480 -12.98 -19.33 -31.81
CA PRO A 480 -12.83 -20.20 -33.00
C PRO A 480 -12.23 -21.58 -32.68
N GLU A 481 -11.29 -21.61 -31.76
CA GLU A 481 -10.55 -22.79 -31.29
C GLU A 481 -11.49 -23.79 -30.58
N LEU A 482 -12.65 -23.34 -30.08
CA LEU A 482 -13.67 -24.16 -29.40
C LEU A 482 -14.91 -24.44 -30.27
N VAL A 483 -15.05 -23.80 -31.43
CA VAL A 483 -16.19 -24.02 -32.34
C VAL A 483 -16.22 -25.47 -32.84
N GLY A 484 -17.44 -26.01 -32.98
CA GLY A 484 -17.71 -27.36 -33.46
C GLY A 484 -17.91 -28.38 -32.34
N LYS A 485 -17.55 -29.63 -32.59
CA LYS A 485 -17.69 -30.73 -31.62
C LYS A 485 -16.53 -30.70 -30.60
N CYS A 486 -16.52 -29.71 -29.72
CA CYS A 486 -15.51 -29.54 -28.67
C CYS A 486 -16.05 -29.88 -27.27
N SER A 487 -15.16 -30.31 -26.38
CA SER A 487 -15.36 -30.25 -24.92
C SER A 487 -14.16 -29.54 -24.31
N ILE A 488 -14.37 -28.79 -23.22
CA ILE A 488 -13.33 -28.00 -22.57
C ILE A 488 -13.15 -28.39 -21.10
N VAL A 489 -11.90 -28.65 -20.72
CA VAL A 489 -11.48 -28.75 -19.32
C VAL A 489 -11.24 -27.34 -18.80
N ARG A 490 -12.08 -26.92 -17.85
CA ARG A 490 -12.16 -25.58 -17.27
C ARG A 490 -11.29 -25.40 -16.03
N GLU A 491 -11.02 -26.51 -15.32
CA GLU A 491 -10.11 -26.59 -14.18
C GLU A 491 -9.64 -28.03 -14.02
N LEU A 492 -8.35 -28.23 -13.74
CA LEU A 492 -7.81 -29.46 -13.15
C LEU A 492 -7.02 -29.04 -11.91
N HIS A 493 -7.32 -29.65 -10.76
CA HIS A 493 -6.67 -29.31 -9.50
C HIS A 493 -6.49 -30.54 -8.62
N VAL A 494 -5.24 -30.90 -8.30
CA VAL A 494 -4.91 -32.01 -7.40
C VAL A 494 -4.28 -31.44 -6.14
N TYR A 495 -4.91 -31.67 -4.99
CA TYR A 495 -4.44 -31.18 -3.70
C TYR A 495 -3.22 -31.95 -3.22
N GLY A 496 -2.29 -31.24 -2.60
CA GLY A 496 -1.08 -31.80 -2.02
C GLY A 496 -0.23 -30.72 -1.36
N THR A 497 0.64 -31.12 -0.44
CA THR A 497 1.59 -30.20 0.19
C THR A 497 2.49 -29.59 -0.88
N ALA A 498 2.77 -28.27 -0.81
CA ALA A 498 3.62 -27.59 -1.79
C ALA A 498 5.02 -28.24 -1.89
N VAL A 499 5.29 -28.94 -3.00
CA VAL A 499 6.63 -29.43 -3.38
C VAL A 499 7.14 -28.60 -4.56
N PRO A 500 8.42 -28.20 -4.59
CA PRO A 500 9.03 -27.59 -5.77
C PRO A 500 8.88 -28.49 -7.00
N VAL A 501 8.79 -27.90 -8.20
CA VAL A 501 8.58 -28.62 -9.48
C VAL A 501 9.63 -29.73 -9.75
N HIS A 502 10.78 -29.66 -9.08
CA HIS A 502 11.91 -30.58 -9.21
C HIS A 502 12.01 -31.63 -8.09
N GLY A 503 11.25 -31.48 -7.00
CA GLY A 503 11.19 -32.47 -5.92
C GLY A 503 10.24 -33.61 -6.28
N ARG A 504 10.72 -34.85 -6.27
CA ARG A 504 9.87 -36.05 -6.29
C ARG A 504 9.85 -36.63 -4.89
N ASP A 505 8.72 -36.51 -4.22
CA ASP A 505 8.52 -37.00 -2.86
C ASP A 505 7.35 -37.98 -2.88
N ALA A 506 7.64 -39.26 -2.62
CA ALA A 506 6.73 -40.37 -2.92
C ALA A 506 5.47 -40.39 -2.02
N ASP A 507 5.58 -39.83 -0.82
CA ASP A 507 4.53 -39.85 0.21
C ASP A 507 3.44 -38.77 0.03
N LYS A 508 3.45 -38.02 -1.09
CA LYS A 508 2.55 -36.86 -1.31
C LYS A 508 1.57 -37.09 -2.46
N LEU A 509 0.27 -36.92 -2.16
CA LEU A 509 -0.89 -37.16 -3.02
C LEU A 509 -0.77 -36.58 -4.46
N GLN A 510 -0.14 -35.41 -4.63
CA GLN A 510 0.02 -34.76 -5.94
C GLN A 510 0.91 -35.56 -6.92
N HIS A 511 1.70 -36.53 -6.43
CA HIS A 511 2.53 -37.42 -7.26
C HIS A 511 1.91 -38.81 -7.50
N GLN A 512 0.74 -39.12 -6.95
CA GLN A 512 0.06 -40.42 -7.12
C GLN A 512 -0.73 -40.58 -8.44
N GLY A 513 -0.55 -39.67 -9.40
CA GLY A 513 -1.11 -39.81 -10.76
C GLY A 513 -2.56 -39.37 -10.94
N TYR A 514 -3.30 -39.00 -9.87
CA TYR A 514 -4.72 -38.58 -9.96
C TYR A 514 -5.02 -37.53 -11.04
N GLY A 515 -4.08 -36.61 -11.32
CA GLY A 515 -4.27 -35.61 -12.39
C GLY A 515 -4.34 -36.22 -13.78
N THR A 516 -3.53 -37.26 -14.05
CA THR A 516 -3.58 -38.01 -15.31
C THR A 516 -4.86 -38.83 -15.40
N LEU A 517 -5.24 -39.54 -14.32
CA LEU A 517 -6.46 -40.34 -14.27
C LEU A 517 -7.73 -39.49 -14.49
N LEU A 518 -7.79 -38.28 -13.91
CA LEU A 518 -8.88 -37.33 -14.16
C LEU A 518 -8.94 -36.88 -15.63
N MET A 519 -7.78 -36.64 -16.26
CA MET A 519 -7.72 -36.29 -17.69
C MET A 519 -8.13 -37.45 -18.60
N GLU A 520 -7.70 -38.68 -18.30
CA GLU A 520 -8.10 -39.89 -19.05
C GLU A 520 -9.63 -40.11 -19.01
N GLU A 521 -10.25 -39.94 -17.84
CA GLU A 521 -11.71 -40.02 -17.72
C GLU A 521 -12.41 -38.84 -18.42
N ALA A 522 -11.87 -37.62 -18.34
CA ALA A 522 -12.40 -36.47 -19.05
C ALA A 522 -12.36 -36.67 -20.58
N GLU A 523 -11.28 -37.24 -21.11
CA GLU A 523 -11.13 -37.63 -22.51
C GLU A 523 -12.13 -38.74 -22.90
N ARG A 524 -12.34 -39.74 -22.02
CA ARG A 524 -13.34 -40.80 -22.21
C ARG A 524 -14.75 -40.20 -22.34
N ILE A 525 -15.16 -39.33 -21.41
CA ILE A 525 -16.48 -38.69 -21.39
C ILE A 525 -16.64 -37.78 -22.62
N ALA A 526 -15.65 -36.93 -22.91
CA ALA A 526 -15.68 -36.04 -24.07
C ALA A 526 -15.86 -36.81 -25.39
N ARG A 527 -15.16 -37.94 -25.55
CA ARG A 527 -15.23 -38.78 -26.75
C ARG A 527 -16.55 -39.54 -26.88
N TRP A 528 -16.92 -40.30 -25.86
CA TRP A 528 -18.00 -41.29 -25.98
C TRP A 528 -19.37 -40.74 -25.64
N GLU A 529 -19.45 -39.80 -24.68
CA GLU A 529 -20.71 -39.28 -24.16
C GLU A 529 -21.03 -37.90 -24.77
N HIS A 530 -20.06 -36.96 -24.75
CA HIS A 530 -20.26 -35.65 -25.39
C HIS A 530 -20.21 -35.73 -26.93
N ARG A 531 -19.57 -36.77 -27.48
CA ARG A 531 -19.28 -36.99 -28.91
C ARG A 531 -18.43 -35.86 -29.53
N SER A 532 -17.49 -35.34 -28.76
CA SER A 532 -16.52 -34.33 -29.20
C SER A 532 -15.40 -34.97 -30.05
N THR A 533 -14.91 -34.22 -31.04
CA THR A 533 -13.78 -34.60 -31.91
C THR A 533 -12.45 -34.01 -31.44
N LYS A 534 -12.51 -32.97 -30.60
CA LYS A 534 -11.37 -32.33 -29.93
C LYS A 534 -11.69 -32.02 -28.47
N ILE A 535 -10.68 -32.09 -27.62
CA ILE A 535 -10.73 -31.64 -26.23
C ILE A 535 -9.75 -30.47 -26.05
N ALA A 536 -10.19 -29.43 -25.37
CA ALA A 536 -9.40 -28.23 -25.08
C ALA A 536 -9.21 -28.06 -23.57
N VAL A 537 -8.14 -27.37 -23.15
CA VAL A 537 -7.86 -27.06 -21.75
C VAL A 537 -7.46 -25.60 -21.62
N ILE A 538 -8.12 -24.88 -20.71
CA ILE A 538 -7.70 -23.52 -20.31
C ILE A 538 -6.53 -23.61 -19.31
N SER A 539 -5.33 -23.82 -19.84
CA SER A 539 -4.11 -23.92 -19.03
C SER A 539 -3.60 -22.55 -18.62
N GLY A 540 -3.25 -22.40 -17.34
CA GLY A 540 -2.34 -21.33 -16.93
C GLY A 540 -1.01 -21.43 -17.69
N VAL A 541 -0.39 -20.29 -17.96
CA VAL A 541 0.82 -20.18 -18.80
C VAL A 541 1.92 -21.15 -18.33
N GLY A 542 2.25 -21.13 -17.04
CA GLY A 542 3.27 -21.97 -16.44
C GLY A 542 2.91 -23.45 -16.24
N THR A 543 1.68 -23.88 -16.58
CA THR A 543 1.27 -25.29 -16.55
C THR A 543 1.16 -25.95 -17.92
N ARG A 544 1.31 -25.20 -19.03
CA ARG A 544 1.20 -25.75 -20.41
C ARG A 544 2.11 -26.95 -20.68
N HIS A 545 3.33 -26.94 -20.14
CA HIS A 545 4.28 -28.06 -20.25
C HIS A 545 3.81 -29.36 -19.58
N TYR A 546 2.89 -29.32 -18.60
CA TYR A 546 2.25 -30.53 -18.07
C TYR A 546 1.37 -31.19 -19.13
N TYR A 547 0.51 -30.41 -19.79
CA TYR A 547 -0.39 -30.90 -20.84
C TYR A 547 0.36 -31.36 -22.10
N ARG A 548 1.50 -30.73 -22.46
CA ARG A 548 2.35 -31.23 -23.55
C ARG A 548 2.84 -32.67 -23.32
N LYS A 549 3.10 -33.08 -22.08
CA LYS A 549 3.48 -34.47 -21.76
C LYS A 549 2.32 -35.46 -21.92
N LEU A 550 1.09 -34.98 -21.88
CA LEU A 550 -0.12 -35.77 -22.17
C LEU A 550 -0.48 -35.75 -23.67
N GLY A 551 0.33 -35.12 -24.52
CA GLY A 551 0.10 -35.03 -25.96
C GLY A 551 -0.91 -33.96 -26.37
N TYR A 552 -0.97 -32.84 -25.65
CA TYR A 552 -1.71 -31.63 -26.05
C TYR A 552 -0.77 -30.61 -26.67
N GLU A 553 -1.23 -29.90 -27.69
CA GLU A 553 -0.50 -28.83 -28.38
C GLU A 553 -1.14 -27.46 -28.09
N LEU A 554 -0.42 -26.36 -28.30
CA LEU A 554 -0.93 -25.02 -28.03
C LEU A 554 -1.61 -24.47 -29.30
N GLU A 555 -2.93 -24.25 -29.25
CA GLU A 555 -3.72 -23.65 -30.33
C GLU A 555 -4.43 -22.40 -29.77
N GLY A 556 -4.00 -21.22 -30.24
CA GLY A 556 -4.43 -19.95 -29.64
C GLY A 556 -4.08 -19.90 -28.14
N PRO A 557 -5.03 -19.56 -27.24
CA PRO A 557 -4.79 -19.54 -25.81
C PRO A 557 -4.92 -20.92 -25.13
N TYR A 558 -5.43 -21.95 -25.82
CA TYR A 558 -5.78 -23.25 -25.24
C TYR A 558 -4.74 -24.34 -25.52
N MET A 559 -4.64 -25.30 -24.62
CA MET A 559 -3.99 -26.58 -24.91
C MET A 559 -5.04 -27.51 -25.53
N ILE A 560 -4.87 -27.91 -26.78
CA ILE A 560 -5.85 -28.73 -27.54
C ILE A 560 -5.25 -30.10 -27.88
N GLN A 561 -6.09 -31.13 -27.86
CA GLN A 561 -5.80 -32.42 -28.45
C GLN A 561 -6.89 -32.80 -29.46
N ILE A 562 -6.46 -33.02 -30.70
CA ILE A 562 -7.29 -33.55 -31.80
C ILE A 562 -6.89 -35.02 -31.99
N ARG A 563 -7.85 -35.94 -31.87
CA ARG A 563 -7.60 -37.38 -32.13
C ARG A 563 -8.57 -37.96 -33.14
N SER A 564 -8.28 -37.72 -34.41
CA SER A 564 -8.80 -38.48 -35.54
C SER A 564 -8.04 -39.80 -35.70
N SER A 565 -8.78 -40.92 -35.64
CA SER A 565 -8.35 -42.30 -35.93
C SER A 565 -7.26 -42.94 -35.04
N LEU A 566 -7.42 -44.26 -34.90
CA LEU A 566 -6.66 -45.21 -34.07
C LEU A 566 -5.13 -45.15 -34.19
N ASN A 567 -4.47 -45.47 -33.08
CA ASN A 567 -3.26 -46.30 -33.08
C ASN A 567 -3.51 -47.52 -32.17
N PRO A 568 -3.65 -48.75 -32.70
CA PRO A 568 -4.06 -49.91 -31.93
C PRO A 568 -2.86 -50.66 -31.33
N THR A 569 -2.40 -50.25 -30.14
CA THR A 569 -1.27 -50.95 -29.47
C THR A 569 -1.32 -50.97 -27.94
N THR A 570 -2.45 -50.61 -27.32
CA THR A 570 -2.58 -50.64 -25.84
C THR A 570 -3.99 -51.03 -25.41
N LEU A 571 -4.48 -52.17 -25.92
CA LEU A 571 -5.65 -52.85 -25.40
C LEU A 571 -5.34 -54.33 -25.19
N ASN A 572 -4.65 -54.64 -24.09
CA ASN A 572 -4.59 -55.97 -23.45
C ASN A 572 -4.02 -55.80 -22.02
N PHE A 573 -4.33 -56.76 -21.15
CA PHE A 573 -4.02 -56.79 -19.70
C PHE A 573 -4.85 -55.90 -18.77
N ILE A 574 -6.17 -56.12 -18.75
CA ILE A 574 -6.88 -56.28 -17.47
C ILE A 574 -7.66 -57.60 -17.50
N THR A 575 -6.93 -58.70 -17.26
CA THR A 575 -7.48 -60.00 -16.86
C THR A 575 -6.44 -60.74 -16.03
N GLN A 576 -6.90 -61.35 -14.92
CA GLN A 576 -6.18 -62.24 -14.00
C GLN A 576 -5.13 -61.60 -13.06
N SER A 577 -5.54 -61.49 -11.79
CA SER A 577 -4.66 -61.67 -10.63
C SER A 577 -4.11 -63.11 -10.60
N ILE A 578 -2.91 -63.32 -10.01
CA ILE A 578 -2.48 -64.46 -9.15
C ILE A 578 -0.95 -64.66 -9.19
N MET A 579 -0.32 -64.53 -8.00
CA MET A 579 0.91 -65.17 -7.48
C MET A 579 2.28 -65.16 -8.20
N LEU A 580 3.29 -65.10 -7.29
CA LEU A 580 4.55 -65.85 -7.24
C LEU A 580 5.85 -65.26 -7.82
N ARG A 581 6.95 -65.78 -7.24
CA ARG A 581 8.34 -65.28 -7.28
C ARG A 581 9.12 -65.90 -8.45
N SER A 582 10.11 -65.16 -8.98
CA SER A 582 11.55 -65.51 -8.92
C SER A 582 12.39 -65.06 -10.13
N THR A 583 13.68 -64.84 -9.82
CA THR A 583 14.89 -64.78 -10.67
C THR A 583 14.83 -65.31 -12.11
N PHE A 584 15.46 -64.60 -13.06
CA PHE A 584 16.72 -65.04 -13.72
C PHE A 584 17.34 -63.93 -14.62
N THR A 585 18.67 -63.83 -14.64
CA THR A 585 19.50 -63.06 -15.60
C THR A 585 19.87 -63.94 -16.81
N PRO A 586 20.16 -63.34 -18.00
CA PRO A 586 21.56 -63.29 -18.47
C PRO A 586 21.94 -62.01 -19.29
N ILE A 587 23.10 -61.38 -19.03
CA ILE A 587 24.39 -61.43 -19.78
C ILE A 587 24.65 -60.21 -20.70
N PHE A 588 25.82 -59.58 -20.49
CA PHE A 588 26.44 -58.50 -21.29
C PHE A 588 27.27 -59.06 -22.47
N PRO A 589 27.69 -58.23 -23.45
CA PRO A 589 29.01 -57.59 -23.35
C PRO A 589 29.01 -56.08 -23.70
N ALA A 590 29.98 -55.36 -23.15
CA ALA A 590 30.35 -54.00 -23.54
C ALA A 590 31.81 -53.97 -24.01
N PHE A 591 32.19 -53.03 -24.89
CA PHE A 591 33.49 -52.30 -24.89
C PHE A 591 33.57 -51.27 -26.05
N PRO A 592 34.57 -50.35 -26.12
CA PRO A 592 34.28 -48.94 -26.42
C PRO A 592 35.15 -48.32 -27.52
N ALA A 593 34.96 -47.02 -27.79
CA ALA A 593 35.99 -46.17 -28.40
C ALA A 593 35.95 -44.73 -27.88
N LYS A 594 37.13 -44.20 -27.50
CA LYS A 594 37.40 -42.76 -27.32
C LYS A 594 38.00 -42.21 -28.62
N ILE A 595 37.90 -40.91 -28.85
CA ILE A 595 38.98 -40.08 -29.41
C ILE A 595 38.85 -38.64 -28.88
N SER A 596 39.99 -37.96 -28.76
CA SER A 596 40.17 -36.59 -28.25
C SER A 596 41.11 -35.86 -29.23
N THR A 597 40.99 -34.57 -29.54
CA THR A 597 41.49 -33.44 -28.74
C THR A 597 41.42 -32.17 -29.62
N ARG A 598 41.27 -30.97 -29.02
CA ARG A 598 42.26 -29.86 -29.06
C ARG A 598 41.64 -28.50 -28.70
N LYS A 599 42.39 -27.73 -27.91
CA LYS A 599 42.25 -26.28 -27.67
C LYS A 599 43.47 -25.55 -28.27
N LEU A 600 43.42 -24.21 -28.28
CA LEU A 600 44.52 -23.21 -28.22
C LEU A 600 44.61 -22.25 -29.47
N PRO A 601 45.21 -21.03 -29.38
CA PRO A 601 44.98 -19.98 -28.36
C PRO A 601 45.30 -18.49 -28.80
N PHE A 602 45.43 -17.55 -27.82
CA PHE A 602 46.11 -16.22 -27.83
C PHE A 602 45.47 -15.08 -28.67
N LYS A 603 45.66 -13.76 -28.43
CA LYS A 603 46.02 -12.83 -27.32
C LYS A 603 46.22 -11.43 -27.96
N ALA A 604 45.77 -10.34 -27.31
CA ALA A 604 46.45 -9.01 -27.22
C ALA A 604 46.64 -8.14 -28.51
N ILE A 605 47.00 -6.83 -28.55
CA ILE A 605 46.91 -5.64 -27.63
C ILE A 605 47.18 -4.32 -28.42
N PHE A 606 46.61 -3.16 -28.02
CA PHE A 606 46.90 -1.75 -28.46
C PHE A 606 46.72 -1.41 -29.98
N SER A 607 46.58 -0.16 -30.48
CA SER A 607 46.17 1.17 -29.93
C SER A 607 45.94 2.21 -31.06
N ALA A 608 45.06 3.20 -30.83
CA ALA A 608 45.11 4.61 -31.32
C ALA A 608 44.77 5.04 -32.79
N LEU A 609 44.03 6.18 -32.85
CA LEU A 609 44.00 7.28 -33.85
C LEU A 609 43.38 7.12 -35.27
N ALA A 610 42.23 7.80 -35.49
CA ALA A 610 41.93 8.77 -36.58
C ALA A 610 40.46 9.26 -36.44
N HIS A 611 40.16 10.47 -35.96
CA HIS A 611 40.09 11.77 -36.68
C HIS A 611 38.99 11.89 -37.78
N SER A 612 37.88 12.54 -37.41
CA SER A 612 37.13 13.46 -38.28
C SER A 612 36.46 14.56 -37.43
N SER A 613 36.32 15.76 -38.01
CA SER A 613 36.08 17.04 -37.30
C SER A 613 34.59 17.49 -37.37
N PRO A 614 34.17 18.59 -36.68
CA PRO A 614 32.83 18.65 -36.09
C PRO A 614 31.75 19.38 -36.94
N THR A 615 30.50 18.96 -36.77
CA THR A 615 29.33 19.76 -37.14
C THR A 615 28.91 20.69 -35.99
N VAL A 616 29.20 21.97 -36.15
CA VAL A 616 28.80 23.03 -35.22
C VAL A 616 27.31 23.37 -35.41
N ARG A 617 26.46 23.02 -34.42
CA ARG A 617 25.22 23.72 -33.98
C ARG A 617 24.31 22.77 -33.16
N GLN A 618 24.58 22.63 -31.85
CA GLN A 618 23.58 22.09 -30.89
C GLN A 618 23.93 22.40 -29.42
N ASN A 619 25.22 22.56 -29.09
CA ASN A 619 25.69 22.68 -27.69
C ASN A 619 25.44 24.03 -26.99
N THR A 620 24.71 24.98 -27.58
CA THR A 620 24.41 26.27 -26.91
C THR A 620 23.15 26.21 -26.04
N ALA A 621 22.09 25.52 -26.50
CA ALA A 621 20.84 25.41 -25.76
C ALA A 621 20.94 24.45 -24.57
N GLN A 622 21.54 23.26 -24.77
CA GLN A 622 21.73 22.28 -23.69
C GLN A 622 22.65 22.76 -22.56
N LYS A 623 23.58 23.70 -22.84
CA LYS A 623 24.47 24.24 -21.81
C LYS A 623 23.76 25.26 -20.91
N ILE A 624 22.82 26.03 -21.46
CA ILE A 624 21.99 26.99 -20.71
C ILE A 624 20.92 26.25 -19.86
N HIS A 625 20.27 25.21 -20.41
CA HIS A 625 19.32 24.38 -19.65
C HIS A 625 19.95 23.76 -18.40
N ASN A 626 21.19 23.29 -18.50
CA ASN A 626 21.89 22.70 -17.34
C ASN A 626 22.18 23.76 -16.25
N ASP A 627 22.58 24.98 -16.62
CA ASP A 627 23.07 25.99 -15.66
C ASP A 627 22.02 26.49 -14.64
N ARG A 628 20.71 26.27 -14.87
CA ARG A 628 19.65 26.60 -13.89
C ARG A 628 19.01 25.39 -13.20
N LEU A 629 19.00 24.21 -13.83
CA LEU A 629 18.72 22.95 -13.10
C LEU A 629 19.74 22.71 -11.96
N LEU A 630 20.94 23.30 -12.07
CA LEU A 630 21.93 23.37 -11.00
C LEU A 630 21.45 24.06 -9.70
N GLN A 631 20.37 24.87 -9.68
CA GLN A 631 19.92 25.48 -8.41
C GLN A 631 19.48 24.46 -7.35
N HIS A 632 19.01 23.28 -7.77
CA HIS A 632 18.68 22.16 -6.88
C HIS A 632 19.90 21.32 -6.48
N GLN A 633 21.06 21.58 -7.12
CA GLN A 633 22.37 21.01 -6.79
C GLN A 633 23.27 22.02 -6.05
N LEU A 634 22.75 23.21 -5.72
CA LEU A 634 23.49 24.16 -4.87
C LEU A 634 23.60 23.62 -3.44
N PRO A 635 24.73 23.86 -2.77
CA PRO A 635 24.92 23.46 -1.38
C PRO A 635 23.87 24.16 -0.47
N PRO A 636 23.30 23.45 0.52
CA PRO A 636 22.25 24.01 1.37
C PRO A 636 22.75 25.14 2.29
N THR A 637 22.09 26.30 2.26
CA THR A 637 22.37 27.46 3.14
C THR A 637 21.45 27.52 4.38
N SER A 638 20.73 26.46 4.71
CA SER A 638 19.70 26.49 5.76
C SER A 638 19.61 25.18 6.53
N ALA A 639 19.39 25.25 7.85
CA ALA A 639 19.38 24.09 8.75
C ALA A 639 18.17 24.05 9.68
N TYR A 640 17.30 23.04 9.52
CA TYR A 640 16.24 22.73 10.49
C TYR A 640 16.77 21.77 11.57
N VAL A 641 16.44 22.03 12.83
CA VAL A 641 16.87 21.24 13.99
C VAL A 641 15.65 20.76 14.77
N HIS A 642 15.39 19.45 14.71
CA HIS A 642 14.27 18.84 15.42
C HIS A 642 14.61 18.60 16.90
N LEU A 643 13.93 19.31 17.80
CA LEU A 643 14.05 19.19 19.26
C LEU A 643 12.76 18.58 19.85
N PRO A 644 12.67 17.24 19.97
CA PRO A 644 11.41 16.51 20.12
C PRO A 644 10.80 16.58 21.54
N PHE A 645 11.14 17.55 22.38
CA PHE A 645 10.78 17.54 23.80
C PHE A 645 9.48 18.29 24.06
N CYS A 646 8.51 17.67 24.73
CA CYS A 646 7.29 18.35 25.18
C CYS A 646 6.94 17.95 26.62
N ARG A 647 6.27 18.82 27.39
CA ARG A 647 5.71 18.45 28.71
C ARG A 647 4.68 17.31 28.57
N LYS A 648 3.74 17.48 27.63
CA LYS A 648 2.74 16.49 27.20
C LYS A 648 2.46 16.67 25.70
N ARG A 649 1.85 15.67 25.05
CA ARG A 649 1.52 15.73 23.61
C ARG A 649 0.19 16.48 23.39
N CYS A 650 0.21 17.54 22.57
CA CYS A 650 -0.98 18.23 22.10
C CYS A 650 -1.86 17.28 21.27
N HIS A 651 -3.17 17.46 21.31
CA HIS A 651 -4.11 16.44 20.82
C HIS A 651 -4.17 16.33 19.29
N TYR A 652 -3.81 17.41 18.58
CA TYR A 652 -3.63 17.49 17.12
C TYR A 652 -2.21 17.13 16.63
N CYS A 653 -1.26 16.84 17.52
CA CYS A 653 0.17 16.74 17.14
C CYS A 653 0.57 15.33 16.68
N ASP A 654 0.99 15.21 15.41
CA ASP A 654 1.52 13.96 14.80
C ASP A 654 3.05 13.78 15.04
N PHE A 655 3.77 14.87 15.33
CA PHE A 655 5.23 14.92 15.37
C PHE A 655 5.87 13.86 16.30
N PRO A 656 7.13 13.43 16.01
CA PRO A 656 7.89 12.45 16.81
C PRO A 656 8.35 12.92 18.20
N ILE A 657 7.44 13.34 19.09
CA ILE A 657 7.82 13.88 20.40
C ILE A 657 8.16 12.83 21.47
N VAL A 658 9.02 13.25 22.41
CA VAL A 658 9.42 12.63 23.68
C VAL A 658 8.75 13.43 24.81
N ALA A 659 7.78 12.81 25.48
CA ALA A 659 7.09 13.45 26.59
C ALA A 659 7.95 13.40 27.87
N LEU A 660 8.20 14.57 28.47
CA LEU A 660 9.01 14.70 29.68
C LEU A 660 8.21 14.46 30.97
N GLY A 661 6.93 14.81 30.97
CA GLY A 661 6.05 14.80 32.13
C GLY A 661 5.93 16.18 32.79
N SER A 662 4.81 16.42 33.49
CA SER A 662 4.50 17.73 34.11
C SER A 662 5.08 17.90 35.51
N SER A 663 5.75 16.88 36.06
CA SER A 663 6.08 16.76 37.48
C SER A 663 7.58 16.77 37.80
N SER A 664 8.44 17.22 36.86
CA SER A 664 9.89 17.32 37.07
C SER A 664 10.31 18.78 37.23
N PRO A 665 10.59 19.27 38.46
CA PRO A 665 11.02 20.65 38.70
C PRO A 665 12.50 20.91 38.40
N GLN A 666 13.20 19.97 37.76
CA GLN A 666 14.64 20.02 37.49
C GLN A 666 14.87 19.63 36.02
N ALA A 667 14.66 20.59 35.12
CA ALA A 667 14.72 20.39 33.67
C ALA A 667 16.11 20.62 33.06
N GLU A 668 17.05 21.22 33.80
CA GLU A 668 18.34 21.66 33.25
C GLU A 668 19.29 20.51 32.84
N ASP A 669 19.20 19.36 33.51
CA ASP A 669 20.10 18.21 33.31
C ASP A 669 19.34 16.90 33.02
N ASP A 670 18.13 16.96 32.42
CA ASP A 670 17.40 15.73 32.07
C ASP A 670 18.25 14.86 31.11
N PRO A 671 18.63 13.62 31.51
CA PRO A 671 19.52 12.79 30.71
C PRO A 671 18.94 12.46 29.33
N ARG A 672 17.61 12.54 29.14
CA ARG A 672 16.95 12.34 27.84
C ARG A 672 17.26 13.49 26.88
N MET A 673 17.34 14.73 27.38
CA MET A 673 17.78 15.88 26.59
C MET A 673 19.27 15.78 26.27
N VAL A 674 20.12 15.65 27.30
CA VAL A 674 21.58 15.65 27.14
C VAL A 674 22.05 14.56 26.17
N ASN A 675 21.56 13.32 26.34
CA ASN A 675 21.93 12.21 25.45
C ASN A 675 21.44 12.40 24.01
N TYR A 676 20.29 13.04 23.81
CA TYR A 676 19.78 13.33 22.46
C TYR A 676 20.55 14.47 21.79
N ILE A 677 20.87 15.54 22.51
CA ILE A 677 21.68 16.65 21.99
C ILE A 677 23.08 16.16 21.61
N ASN A 678 23.70 15.31 22.44
CA ASN A 678 24.97 14.67 22.10
C ASN A 678 24.87 13.79 20.83
N LEU A 679 23.75 13.10 20.62
CA LEU A 679 23.49 12.30 19.41
C LEU A 679 23.25 13.18 18.18
N LEU A 680 22.55 14.30 18.35
CA LEU A 680 22.27 15.30 17.33
C LEU A 680 23.55 16.01 16.85
N CYS A 681 24.42 16.43 17.78
CA CYS A 681 25.73 16.98 17.44
C CYS A 681 26.59 15.97 16.68
N ARG A 682 26.54 14.68 17.04
CA ARG A 682 27.21 13.61 16.29
C ARG A 682 26.65 13.45 14.87
N GLU A 683 25.34 13.55 14.67
CA GLU A 683 24.75 13.57 13.33
C GLU A 683 25.28 14.74 12.49
N ILE A 684 25.30 15.95 13.07
CA ILE A 684 25.80 17.17 12.40
C ILE A 684 27.27 16.99 12.00
N VAL A 685 28.13 16.53 12.91
CA VAL A 685 29.56 16.27 12.63
C VAL A 685 29.75 15.20 11.56
N ALA A 686 28.99 14.11 11.60
CA ALA A 686 29.10 12.99 10.66
C ALA A 686 28.50 13.27 9.27
N THR A 687 27.63 14.28 9.14
CA THR A 687 27.06 14.67 7.86
C THR A 687 28.15 15.19 6.93
N ARG A 688 28.15 14.76 5.66
CA ARG A 688 29.13 15.22 4.66
C ARG A 688 28.81 16.67 4.25
N GLY A 689 29.82 17.53 4.25
CA GLY A 689 29.76 18.77 3.45
C GLY A 689 29.99 18.42 1.99
N GLU A 690 29.36 19.15 1.07
CA GLU A 690 29.48 18.87 -0.37
C GLU A 690 30.77 19.45 -0.98
N SER A 691 31.39 20.44 -0.31
CA SER A 691 32.77 20.92 -0.52
C SER A 691 33.27 21.62 0.75
N GLU A 692 34.59 21.90 0.83
CA GLU A 692 35.14 22.88 1.80
C GLU A 692 34.73 24.32 1.45
N ASP A 693 34.39 24.59 0.19
CA ASP A 693 33.93 25.90 -0.32
C ASP A 693 32.41 26.14 -0.16
N ASN A 694 31.71 25.37 0.69
CA ASN A 694 30.28 25.54 0.88
C ASN A 694 29.95 26.90 1.54
N PRO A 695 28.90 27.62 1.08
CA PRO A 695 28.46 28.88 1.68
C PRO A 695 27.96 28.65 3.12
N PRO A 696 28.14 29.64 4.02
CA PRO A 696 27.70 29.53 5.40
C PRO A 696 26.17 29.46 5.50
N LEU A 697 25.66 28.89 6.59
CA LEU A 697 24.22 28.87 6.86
C LEU A 697 23.67 30.31 7.02
N GLU A 698 22.67 30.66 6.22
CA GLU A 698 21.89 31.89 6.28
C GLU A 698 20.72 31.77 7.27
N THR A 699 20.26 30.55 7.57
CA THR A 699 19.17 30.32 8.52
C THR A 699 19.34 29.04 9.35
N VAL A 700 18.91 29.09 10.61
CA VAL A 700 18.77 27.94 11.52
C VAL A 700 17.39 28.00 12.16
N PHE A 701 16.66 26.89 12.18
CA PHE A 701 15.32 26.83 12.76
C PHE A 701 15.20 25.68 13.76
N PHE A 702 14.95 25.98 15.02
CA PHE A 702 14.68 25.00 16.06
C PHE A 702 13.18 24.77 16.20
N GLY A 703 12.72 23.51 16.05
CA GLY A 703 11.30 23.20 16.10
C GLY A 703 10.90 21.74 16.29
N GLY A 704 9.62 21.46 16.07
CA GLY A 704 8.99 20.14 15.98
C GLY A 704 8.61 19.46 17.30
N GLY A 705 8.97 20.06 18.43
CA GLY A 705 8.52 19.69 19.76
C GLY A 705 8.24 20.95 20.56
N THR A 706 9.06 21.21 21.57
CA THR A 706 9.04 22.47 22.32
C THR A 706 10.49 22.87 22.61
N PRO A 707 11.20 23.47 21.61
CA PRO A 707 12.59 23.91 21.75
C PRO A 707 12.87 24.74 23.00
N SER A 708 11.96 25.65 23.35
CA SER A 708 11.97 26.45 24.58
C SER A 708 12.03 25.66 25.89
N LEU A 709 11.77 24.34 25.93
CA LEU A 709 12.07 23.51 27.11
C LEU A 709 13.57 23.20 27.23
N VAL A 710 14.33 23.19 26.14
CA VAL A 710 15.77 22.85 26.14
C VAL A 710 16.56 23.98 26.82
N PRO A 711 17.51 23.67 27.73
CA PRO A 711 18.37 24.67 28.38
C PRO A 711 19.28 25.41 27.37
N PRO A 712 19.55 26.71 27.55
CA PRO A 712 20.33 27.51 26.59
C PRO A 712 21.72 26.92 26.32
N ARG A 713 22.41 26.41 27.35
CA ARG A 713 23.69 25.69 27.23
C ARG A 713 23.68 24.55 26.18
N LEU A 714 22.57 23.82 26.05
CA LEU A 714 22.45 22.72 25.09
C LEU A 714 22.11 23.23 23.68
N VAL A 715 21.38 24.35 23.58
CA VAL A 715 21.17 25.06 22.31
C VAL A 715 22.51 25.62 21.80
N SER A 716 23.33 26.19 22.67
CA SER A 716 24.70 26.64 22.37
C SER A 716 25.54 25.52 21.77
N SER A 717 25.53 24.33 22.39
CA SER A 717 26.26 23.16 21.87
C SER A 717 25.85 22.80 20.43
N VAL A 718 24.57 22.90 20.08
CA VAL A 718 24.10 22.64 18.71
C VAL A 718 24.51 23.76 17.75
N LEU A 719 24.35 25.03 18.15
CA LEU A 719 24.75 26.20 17.35
C LEU A 719 26.26 26.23 17.07
N GLU A 720 27.09 25.95 18.08
CA GLU A 720 28.54 25.81 17.95
C GLU A 720 28.91 24.66 17.00
N THR A 721 28.23 23.51 17.11
CA THR A 721 28.47 22.37 16.22
C THR A 721 28.11 22.71 14.77
N LEU A 722 26.97 23.38 14.53
CA LEU A 722 26.57 23.86 13.20
C LEU A 722 27.58 24.90 12.65
N ARG A 723 27.93 25.90 13.45
CA ARG A 723 28.89 26.95 13.09
C ARG A 723 30.26 26.38 12.75
N SER A 724 30.74 25.40 13.53
CA SER A 724 32.02 24.71 13.28
C SER A 724 32.00 23.79 12.06
N LYS A 725 30.82 23.31 11.63
CA LYS A 725 30.69 22.30 10.58
C LYS A 725 30.34 22.88 9.21
N PHE A 726 29.47 23.90 9.17
CA PHE A 726 28.90 24.48 7.96
C PHE A 726 29.10 26.00 7.87
N GLY A 727 29.65 26.65 8.91
CA GLY A 727 29.61 28.10 9.03
C GLY A 727 28.21 28.63 9.34
N LEU A 728 28.16 29.88 9.83
CA LEU A 728 26.92 30.60 10.09
C LEU A 728 27.16 32.07 9.72
N HIS A 729 26.30 32.64 8.87
CA HIS A 729 26.40 34.04 8.45
C HIS A 729 26.17 34.98 9.65
N SER A 730 26.79 36.16 9.67
CA SER A 730 26.62 37.13 10.78
C SER A 730 25.15 37.52 10.96
N ASP A 731 24.47 37.71 9.85
CA ASP A 731 23.09 38.19 9.76
C ASP A 731 22.07 37.04 9.59
N ALA A 732 22.47 35.82 10.01
CA ALA A 732 21.64 34.63 9.86
C ALA A 732 20.34 34.72 10.68
N GLU A 733 19.23 34.24 10.13
CA GLU A 733 17.98 34.10 10.90
C GLU A 733 18.07 32.84 11.76
N VAL A 734 18.09 33.02 13.08
CA VAL A 734 18.02 31.91 14.05
C VAL A 734 16.63 31.93 14.68
N SER A 735 15.74 31.11 14.13
CA SER A 735 14.36 30.95 14.56
C SER A 735 14.23 29.88 15.65
N MET A 736 13.37 30.11 16.65
CA MET A 736 13.00 29.11 17.65
C MET A 736 11.48 29.06 17.91
N GLU A 737 10.89 27.87 17.84
CA GLU A 737 9.53 27.63 18.35
C GLU A 737 9.51 27.67 19.89
N MET A 738 8.62 28.50 20.45
CA MET A 738 8.49 28.72 21.88
C MET A 738 7.05 28.47 22.35
N ASP A 739 6.91 27.82 23.51
CA ASP A 739 5.60 27.46 24.10
C ASP A 739 5.36 28.29 25.36
N PRO A 740 4.23 29.02 25.48
CA PRO A 740 3.88 29.75 26.69
C PRO A 740 4.05 28.92 27.97
N GLY A 741 4.59 29.55 29.01
CA GLY A 741 4.89 28.94 30.30
C GLY A 741 6.07 27.96 30.33
N THR A 742 6.91 27.88 29.29
CA THR A 742 8.12 27.00 29.26
C THR A 742 9.47 27.72 29.37
N PHE A 743 9.44 29.05 29.41
CA PHE A 743 10.60 29.95 29.49
C PHE A 743 10.28 31.15 30.39
N ASP A 744 11.33 31.87 30.80
CA ASP A 744 11.26 33.12 31.56
C ASP A 744 12.16 34.19 30.92
N ALA A 745 12.15 35.40 31.49
CA ALA A 745 12.94 36.53 30.98
C ALA A 745 14.47 36.36 31.14
N GLY A 746 14.95 35.48 32.01
CA GLY A 746 16.39 35.16 32.12
C GLY A 746 16.80 34.23 30.98
N LYS A 747 16.09 33.11 30.85
CA LYS A 747 16.29 32.13 29.78
C LYS A 747 16.14 32.74 28.37
N THR A 748 15.20 33.67 28.20
CA THR A 748 14.99 34.36 26.91
C THR A 748 16.17 35.25 26.56
N ARG A 749 16.72 36.00 27.53
CA ARG A 749 17.96 36.78 27.33
C ARG A 749 19.15 35.89 26.96
N GLU A 750 19.35 34.77 27.67
CA GLU A 750 20.42 33.80 27.31
C GLU A 750 20.26 33.26 25.88
N LEU A 751 19.04 32.97 25.43
CA LEU A 751 18.80 32.51 24.05
C LEU A 751 19.09 33.61 23.02
N VAL A 752 18.74 34.87 23.31
CA VAL A 752 19.07 36.03 22.46
C VAL A 752 20.57 36.26 22.41
N ASP A 753 21.28 36.17 23.54
CA ASP A 753 22.75 36.29 23.62
C ASP A 753 23.48 35.18 22.83
N LEU A 754 22.88 33.99 22.73
CA LEU A 754 23.35 32.90 21.86
C LEU A 754 23.10 33.14 20.36
N GLY A 755 22.31 34.16 20.02
CA GLY A 755 22.00 34.58 18.65
C GLY A 755 20.59 34.23 18.17
N VAL A 756 19.68 33.72 19.02
CA VAL A 756 18.26 33.54 18.64
C VAL A 756 17.63 34.92 18.41
N ASN A 757 17.34 35.23 17.15
CA ASN A 757 16.84 36.54 16.73
C ASN A 757 15.43 36.50 16.11
N ARG A 758 14.83 35.30 15.98
CA ARG A 758 13.40 35.15 15.67
C ARG A 758 12.72 34.13 16.59
N VAL A 759 11.53 34.46 17.08
CA VAL A 759 10.72 33.58 17.95
C VAL A 759 9.38 33.26 17.29
N SER A 760 8.93 32.00 17.37
CA SER A 760 7.58 31.58 16.96
C SER A 760 6.79 31.13 18.18
N LEU A 761 5.87 31.96 18.67
CA LEU A 761 5.15 31.72 19.91
C LEU A 761 3.85 30.95 19.64
N GLY A 762 3.81 29.70 20.08
CA GLY A 762 2.64 28.83 19.93
C GLY A 762 1.50 29.20 20.88
N VAL A 763 0.64 30.15 20.49
CA VAL A 763 -0.52 30.60 21.27
C VAL A 763 -1.79 29.79 20.95
N GLN A 764 -2.02 29.45 19.69
CA GLN A 764 -3.20 28.75 19.14
C GLN A 764 -4.53 29.50 19.26
N ALA A 765 -4.95 29.89 20.47
CA ALA A 765 -6.22 30.56 20.75
C ALA A 765 -6.16 31.35 22.08
N PHE A 766 -6.99 32.38 22.22
CA PHE A 766 -7.09 33.17 23.47
C PHE A 766 -8.18 32.67 24.44
N GLN A 767 -8.77 31.50 24.18
CA GLN A 767 -9.83 30.92 25.00
C GLN A 767 -9.32 29.69 25.77
N GLU A 768 -9.43 29.76 27.10
CA GLU A 768 -8.96 28.74 28.05
C GLU A 768 -9.49 27.33 27.74
N GLU A 769 -10.76 27.20 27.33
CA GLU A 769 -11.35 25.90 26.98
C GLU A 769 -10.84 25.33 25.65
N LEU A 770 -10.45 26.19 24.68
CA LEU A 770 -9.82 25.73 23.43
C LEU A 770 -8.37 25.27 23.69
N LEU A 771 -7.63 25.95 24.55
CA LEU A 771 -6.28 25.52 24.97
C LEU A 771 -6.34 24.15 25.68
N LYS A 772 -7.32 23.94 26.57
CA LYS A 772 -7.60 22.65 27.20
C LYS A 772 -8.00 21.58 26.19
N SER A 773 -8.91 21.87 25.24
CA SER A 773 -9.36 20.90 24.24
C SER A 773 -8.22 20.45 23.32
N CYS A 774 -7.36 21.38 22.92
CA CYS A 774 -6.08 21.14 22.24
C CYS A 774 -5.06 20.34 23.05
N GLY A 775 -5.27 20.18 24.35
CA GLY A 775 -4.32 19.50 25.24
C GLY A 775 -3.03 20.29 25.46
N ARG A 776 -3.09 21.64 25.45
CA ARG A 776 -1.95 22.51 25.77
C ARG A 776 -1.59 22.45 27.25
N ALA A 777 -0.33 22.75 27.57
CA ALA A 777 0.22 22.64 28.92
C ALA A 777 0.10 23.95 29.75
N HIS A 778 -0.28 25.04 29.08
CA HIS A 778 -0.53 26.37 29.62
C HIS A 778 -2.01 26.76 29.45
N GLY A 779 -2.44 27.81 30.13
CA GLY A 779 -3.70 28.51 29.88
C GLY A 779 -3.45 29.91 29.30
N VAL A 780 -4.49 30.75 29.31
CA VAL A 780 -4.44 32.11 28.76
C VAL A 780 -3.53 33.04 29.57
N LYS A 781 -3.35 32.78 30.87
CA LYS A 781 -2.47 33.58 31.73
C LYS A 781 -1.01 33.53 31.26
N GLU A 782 -0.49 32.32 31.03
CA GLU A 782 0.89 32.16 30.58
C GLU A 782 1.11 32.67 29.15
N VAL A 783 0.06 32.80 28.32
CA VAL A 783 0.13 33.46 27.00
C VAL A 783 0.47 34.94 27.16
N TYR A 784 -0.22 35.67 28.04
CA TYR A 784 0.08 37.08 28.31
C TYR A 784 1.47 37.24 28.94
N GLU A 785 1.83 36.42 29.93
CA GLU A 785 3.18 36.43 30.52
C GLU A 785 4.26 36.16 29.48
N ALA A 786 4.02 35.25 28.53
CA ALA A 786 4.96 34.97 27.43
C ALA A 786 5.14 36.14 26.46
N ILE A 787 4.07 36.89 26.14
CA ILE A 787 4.14 38.09 25.31
C ILE A 787 4.97 39.17 26.02
N GLU A 788 4.66 39.46 27.29
CA GLU A 788 5.42 40.42 28.12
C GLU A 788 6.91 40.06 28.22
N ILE A 789 7.25 38.78 28.32
CA ILE A 789 8.64 38.30 28.34
C ILE A 789 9.34 38.54 26.99
N VAL A 790 8.71 38.22 25.87
CA VAL A 790 9.28 38.39 24.52
C VAL A 790 9.53 39.87 24.22
N GLU A 791 8.58 40.75 24.56
CA GLU A 791 8.71 42.20 24.41
C GLU A 791 9.78 42.79 25.33
N SER A 792 9.76 42.45 26.63
CA SER A 792 10.73 42.98 27.61
C SER A 792 12.16 42.50 27.40
N CYS A 793 12.35 41.37 26.71
CA CYS A 793 13.67 40.90 26.26
C CYS A 793 14.12 41.51 24.92
N GLY A 794 13.33 42.38 24.29
CA GLY A 794 13.70 43.10 23.07
C GLY A 794 13.71 42.26 21.80
N VAL A 795 13.00 41.13 21.76
CA VAL A 795 12.90 40.28 20.57
C VAL A 795 11.97 40.94 19.55
N GLU A 796 12.51 41.75 18.65
CA GLU A 796 11.68 42.48 17.67
C GLU A 796 10.98 41.53 16.68
N ASN A 797 11.71 40.56 16.12
CA ASN A 797 11.15 39.63 15.13
C ASN A 797 10.48 38.43 15.82
N TRP A 798 9.22 38.59 16.22
CA TRP A 798 8.44 37.48 16.78
C TRP A 798 7.13 37.23 16.03
N SER A 799 6.76 35.95 15.99
CA SER A 799 5.52 35.43 15.43
C SER A 799 4.56 35.00 16.52
N MET A 800 3.26 35.23 16.31
CA MET A 800 2.20 34.57 17.04
C MET A 800 1.55 33.49 16.16
N ASP A 801 1.55 32.25 16.64
CA ASP A 801 1.09 31.10 15.86
C ASP A 801 -0.29 30.63 16.37
N LEU A 802 -1.32 30.84 15.55
CA LEU A 802 -2.73 30.55 15.82
C LEU A 802 -3.21 29.28 15.08
N ILE A 803 -4.28 28.66 15.58
CA ILE A 803 -4.99 27.59 14.87
C ILE A 803 -6.47 27.94 14.72
N SER A 804 -6.95 27.98 13.48
CA SER A 804 -8.37 28.07 13.12
C SER A 804 -9.00 26.68 13.01
N SER A 805 -10.34 26.64 12.91
CA SER A 805 -11.12 25.40 12.81
C SER A 805 -10.97 24.43 14.01
N LEU A 806 -10.63 24.95 15.20
CA LEU A 806 -10.50 24.12 16.41
C LEU A 806 -11.87 23.56 16.89
N PRO A 807 -11.89 22.41 17.59
CA PRO A 807 -13.13 21.85 18.14
C PRO A 807 -13.81 22.82 19.10
N HIS A 808 -15.08 23.09 18.86
CA HIS A 808 -15.94 24.08 19.54
C HIS A 808 -15.56 25.56 19.32
N GLN A 809 -14.62 25.88 18.43
CA GLN A 809 -14.28 27.27 18.10
C GLN A 809 -15.40 27.92 17.30
N THR A 810 -15.92 29.04 17.78
CA THR A 810 -16.92 29.84 17.07
C THR A 810 -16.27 30.97 16.27
N PRO A 811 -16.94 31.54 15.25
CA PRO A 811 -16.43 32.72 14.55
C PRO A 811 -16.09 33.89 15.49
N GLN A 812 -16.87 34.08 16.56
CA GLN A 812 -16.64 35.14 17.54
C GLN A 812 -15.36 34.90 18.38
N MET A 813 -15.07 33.64 18.76
CA MET A 813 -13.81 33.27 19.42
C MET A 813 -12.59 33.46 18.49
N TRP A 814 -12.80 33.26 17.19
CA TRP A 814 -11.79 33.47 16.17
C TRP A 814 -11.50 34.96 15.95
N GLU A 815 -12.53 35.79 15.76
CA GLU A 815 -12.43 37.25 15.69
C GLU A 815 -11.79 37.85 16.95
N GLU A 816 -12.15 37.35 18.13
CA GLU A 816 -11.52 37.75 19.41
C GLU A 816 -10.03 37.42 19.43
N SER A 817 -9.64 36.20 19.00
CA SER A 817 -8.24 35.78 18.96
C SER A 817 -7.43 36.65 17.99
N LEU A 818 -7.96 36.91 16.80
CA LEU A 818 -7.32 37.79 15.81
C LEU A 818 -7.16 39.22 16.32
N ARG A 819 -8.19 39.78 16.96
CA ARG A 819 -8.13 41.12 17.58
C ARG A 819 -7.05 41.19 18.65
N LEU A 820 -6.98 40.21 19.55
CA LEU A 820 -5.97 40.17 20.61
C LEU A 820 -4.56 39.97 20.05
N THR A 821 -4.38 39.19 18.97
CA THR A 821 -3.12 39.11 18.24
C THR A 821 -2.70 40.44 17.63
N ILE A 822 -3.63 41.18 17.02
CA ILE A 822 -3.35 42.51 16.44
C ILE A 822 -2.99 43.53 17.54
N GLU A 823 -3.67 43.50 18.68
CA GLU A 823 -3.39 44.35 19.85
C GLU A 823 -2.03 44.06 20.48
N ALA A 824 -1.59 42.78 20.49
CA ALA A 824 -0.25 42.38 20.92
C ALA A 824 0.87 42.76 19.92
N GLY A 825 0.54 43.23 18.71
CA GLY A 825 1.49 43.83 17.77
C GLY A 825 2.73 43.00 17.35
N PRO A 826 2.67 41.66 17.19
CA PRO A 826 3.81 40.88 16.68
C PRO A 826 4.22 41.36 15.28
N LYS A 827 5.45 41.04 14.84
CA LYS A 827 5.87 41.36 13.46
C LYS A 827 5.42 40.30 12.46
N HIS A 828 5.05 39.11 12.92
CA HIS A 828 4.62 37.98 12.13
C HIS A 828 3.41 37.29 12.79
N VAL A 829 2.53 36.69 12.00
CA VAL A 829 1.39 35.91 12.47
C VAL A 829 1.25 34.69 11.58
N SER A 830 1.30 33.50 12.17
CA SER A 830 1.01 32.25 11.46
C SER A 830 -0.43 31.82 11.78
N VAL A 831 -1.25 31.62 10.76
CA VAL A 831 -2.62 31.10 10.88
C VAL A 831 -2.67 29.73 10.22
N TYR A 832 -2.69 28.69 11.03
CA TYR A 832 -2.84 27.31 10.56
C TYR A 832 -4.30 26.89 10.60
N ASP A 833 -4.78 26.24 9.55
CA ASP A 833 -6.06 25.52 9.60
C ASP A 833 -5.87 24.13 10.23
N LEU A 834 -6.83 23.67 11.05
CA LEU A 834 -6.70 22.40 11.75
C LEU A 834 -6.85 21.20 10.80
N GLN A 835 -5.71 20.63 10.40
CA GLN A 835 -5.67 19.34 9.70
C GLN A 835 -5.78 18.18 10.71
N VAL A 836 -6.85 17.38 10.59
CA VAL A 836 -7.17 16.29 11.52
C VAL A 836 -6.45 14.99 11.12
N GLU A 837 -5.21 14.89 11.56
CA GLU A 837 -4.35 13.73 11.29
C GLU A 837 -4.82 12.44 12.00
N GLN A 838 -5.05 11.37 11.24
CA GLN A 838 -5.56 10.07 11.72
C GLN A 838 -4.63 9.38 12.74
N GLY A 839 -3.36 9.79 12.83
CA GLY A 839 -2.40 9.31 13.82
C GLY A 839 -2.48 10.00 15.19
N THR A 840 -3.36 10.99 15.36
CA THR A 840 -3.41 11.90 16.52
C THR A 840 -4.59 11.59 17.45
N LYS A 841 -4.69 12.29 18.59
CA LYS A 841 -5.86 12.15 19.47
C LYS A 841 -7.10 12.82 18.85
N PHE A 842 -6.93 13.91 18.09
CA PHE A 842 -8.04 14.52 17.35
C PHE A 842 -8.56 13.60 16.24
N GLY A 843 -7.69 12.91 15.49
CA GLY A 843 -8.10 11.89 14.51
C GLY A 843 -8.87 10.70 15.09
N LEU A 844 -8.82 10.48 16.41
CA LEU A 844 -9.62 9.48 17.12
C LEU A 844 -10.94 10.03 17.71
N LEU A 845 -11.09 11.35 17.81
CA LEU A 845 -12.20 12.01 18.50
C LEU A 845 -13.16 12.74 17.56
N TYR A 846 -12.64 13.30 16.48
CA TYR A 846 -13.35 14.20 15.58
C TYR A 846 -13.16 13.77 14.14
N THR A 847 -14.08 14.16 13.26
CA THR A 847 -13.94 13.95 11.82
C THR A 847 -14.19 15.27 11.10
N PRO A 848 -13.38 15.66 10.09
CA PRO A 848 -13.54 16.93 9.39
C PRO A 848 -14.97 17.20 8.92
N GLY A 849 -15.36 18.48 8.95
CA GLY A 849 -16.69 18.96 8.57
C GLY A 849 -17.83 18.63 9.53
N GLU A 850 -17.59 17.85 10.60
CA GLU A 850 -18.61 17.48 11.58
C GLU A 850 -18.39 18.13 12.95
N PHE A 851 -19.47 18.67 13.53
CA PHE A 851 -19.49 19.20 14.89
C PHE A 851 -18.93 18.15 15.89
N PRO A 852 -17.95 18.50 16.74
CA PRO A 852 -17.63 19.85 17.19
C PRO A 852 -16.63 20.66 16.34
N LEU A 853 -16.11 20.13 15.23
CA LEU A 853 -15.34 20.95 14.29
C LEU A 853 -16.29 21.86 13.48
N PRO A 854 -15.83 23.04 13.03
CA PRO A 854 -16.57 23.85 12.06
C PRO A 854 -16.78 23.11 10.73
N SER A 855 -17.83 23.47 10.00
CA SER A 855 -18.05 23.03 8.62
C SER A 855 -17.12 23.76 7.65
N ASP A 856 -16.86 23.18 6.48
CA ASP A 856 -15.97 23.76 5.46
C ASP A 856 -16.28 25.23 5.11
N SER A 857 -17.57 25.59 5.08
CA SER A 857 -18.03 26.98 4.92
C SER A 857 -17.60 27.90 6.07
N GLN A 858 -17.70 27.43 7.32
CA GLN A 858 -17.27 28.17 8.50
C GLN A 858 -15.75 28.28 8.57
N SER A 859 -15.00 27.23 8.19
CA SER A 859 -13.54 27.27 8.06
C SER A 859 -13.09 28.25 6.98
N ALA A 860 -13.76 28.27 5.83
CA ALA A 860 -13.52 29.26 4.78
C ALA A 860 -13.82 30.69 5.27
N ASP A 861 -14.92 30.91 5.99
CA ASP A 861 -15.24 32.21 6.59
C ASP A 861 -14.23 32.64 7.66
N MET A 862 -13.70 31.70 8.47
CA MET A 862 -12.62 31.96 9.43
C MET A 862 -11.33 32.41 8.70
N TYR A 863 -10.95 31.73 7.62
CA TYR A 863 -9.79 32.10 6.81
C TYR A 863 -9.96 33.49 6.15
N LYS A 864 -11.13 33.76 5.56
CA LYS A 864 -11.47 35.08 4.99
C LYS A 864 -11.42 36.19 6.03
N THR A 865 -11.90 35.90 7.25
CA THR A 865 -11.87 36.82 8.39
C THR A 865 -10.43 37.12 8.82
N ALA A 866 -9.55 36.11 8.87
CA ALA A 866 -8.14 36.28 9.15
C ALA A 866 -7.42 37.11 8.07
N SER A 867 -7.57 36.74 6.79
CA SER A 867 -6.97 37.47 5.66
C SER A 867 -7.36 38.95 5.67
N ARG A 868 -8.66 39.24 5.84
CA ARG A 868 -9.16 40.62 5.98
C ARG A 868 -8.56 41.35 7.19
N MET A 869 -8.76 40.83 8.41
CA MET A 869 -8.37 41.55 9.64
C MET A 869 -6.87 41.79 9.74
N LEU A 870 -6.05 40.81 9.34
CA LEU A 870 -4.59 40.94 9.35
C LEU A 870 -4.12 41.90 8.24
N SER A 871 -4.71 41.85 7.04
CA SER A 871 -4.40 42.80 5.96
C SER A 871 -4.79 44.24 6.31
N ASP A 872 -5.98 44.45 6.89
CA ASP A 872 -6.45 45.76 7.36
C ASP A 872 -5.54 46.32 8.47
N ALA A 873 -5.04 45.45 9.36
CA ALA A 873 -4.01 45.79 10.36
C ALA A 873 -2.59 45.97 9.76
N GLY A 874 -2.43 45.86 8.44
CA GLY A 874 -1.17 46.07 7.73
C GLY A 874 -0.17 44.92 7.85
N TYR A 875 -0.63 43.67 7.91
CA TYR A 875 0.18 42.48 7.73
C TYR A 875 -0.02 41.94 6.31
N ALA A 876 1.06 41.79 5.54
CA ALA A 876 1.01 41.22 4.21
C ALA A 876 1.00 39.68 4.29
N HIS A 877 -0.01 39.05 3.70
CA HIS A 877 -0.02 37.62 3.41
C HIS A 877 1.05 37.31 2.36
N TYR A 878 2.04 36.48 2.72
CA TYR A 878 3.19 36.21 1.83
C TYR A 878 3.32 34.73 1.44
N GLU A 879 2.79 33.83 2.28
CA GLU A 879 2.62 32.39 2.03
C GLU A 879 1.36 31.89 2.73
N ILE A 880 0.80 30.78 2.23
CA ILE A 880 -0.52 30.21 2.54
C ILE A 880 -0.97 30.27 4.02
N SER A 881 -0.04 30.15 4.96
CA SER A 881 -0.30 30.13 6.40
C SER A 881 0.26 31.34 7.17
N SER A 882 0.95 32.30 6.53
CA SER A 882 1.67 33.36 7.26
C SER A 882 1.51 34.78 6.70
N TYR A 883 1.35 35.70 7.64
CA TYR A 883 1.18 37.14 7.45
C TYR A 883 2.29 37.88 8.21
N CYS A 884 2.90 38.92 7.64
CA CYS A 884 3.96 39.66 8.34
C CYS A 884 3.96 41.15 8.04
N LYS A 885 4.63 41.93 8.89
CA LYS A 885 5.10 43.26 8.54
C LYS A 885 6.21 43.11 7.47
N LYS A 886 6.29 44.07 6.56
CA LYS A 886 7.28 44.06 5.46
C LYS A 886 8.70 43.93 6.00
N GLY A 887 9.47 42.96 5.51
CA GLY A 887 10.84 42.69 5.97
C GLY A 887 10.96 41.71 7.15
N PHE A 888 9.82 41.21 7.68
CA PHE A 888 9.75 40.20 8.74
C PHE A 888 9.20 38.86 8.23
N GLU A 889 9.29 38.60 6.92
CA GLU A 889 9.01 37.30 6.33
C GLU A 889 9.98 36.25 6.91
N CYS A 890 9.51 35.09 7.35
CA CYS A 890 10.42 34.04 7.84
C CYS A 890 11.31 33.52 6.71
N LYS A 891 12.60 33.86 6.76
CA LYS A 891 13.58 33.47 5.74
C LYS A 891 13.67 31.96 5.62
N HIS A 892 13.64 31.24 6.75
CA HIS A 892 13.70 29.78 6.76
C HIS A 892 12.51 29.14 6.05
N ASN A 893 11.27 29.56 6.34
CA ASN A 893 10.08 29.02 5.68
C ASN A 893 10.09 29.26 4.16
N LEU A 894 10.61 30.41 3.72
CA LEU A 894 10.77 30.73 2.31
C LEU A 894 11.78 29.82 1.57
N VAL A 895 12.66 29.09 2.26
CA VAL A 895 13.54 28.08 1.65
C VAL A 895 12.71 26.90 1.14
N TYR A 896 11.76 26.42 1.97
CA TYR A 896 10.82 25.36 1.59
C TYR A 896 9.93 25.80 0.44
N TRP A 897 9.29 26.98 0.56
CA TRP A 897 8.36 27.47 -0.45
C TRP A 897 9.02 27.80 -1.81
N LYS A 898 10.33 28.07 -1.82
CA LYS A 898 11.12 28.24 -3.06
C LYS A 898 11.77 26.95 -3.54
N ASN A 899 11.44 25.80 -2.95
CA ASN A 899 12.01 24.48 -3.22
C ASN A 899 13.56 24.48 -3.27
N LYS A 900 14.20 25.18 -2.32
CA LYS A 900 15.66 25.25 -2.20
C LYS A 900 16.20 24.12 -1.32
N PRO A 901 17.42 23.62 -1.56
CA PRO A 901 18.08 22.66 -0.67
C PRO A 901 18.24 23.18 0.76
N PHE A 902 18.01 22.31 1.75
CA PHE A 902 18.17 22.57 3.18
C PHE A 902 18.63 21.30 3.92
N TYR A 903 19.50 21.48 4.90
CA TYR A 903 19.76 20.45 5.89
C TYR A 903 18.61 20.40 6.89
N ALA A 904 18.25 19.20 7.32
CA ALA A 904 17.51 18.99 8.55
C ALA A 904 18.33 18.05 9.45
N PHE A 905 18.11 18.08 10.76
CA PHE A 905 18.75 17.19 11.73
C PHE A 905 17.77 16.74 12.80
N GLY A 906 18.02 15.58 13.41
CA GLY A 906 17.21 15.08 14.52
C GLY A 906 16.12 14.07 14.14
N LEU A 907 15.47 13.54 15.18
CA LEU A 907 14.50 12.45 15.14
C LEU A 907 13.35 12.70 14.16
N GLY A 908 13.23 11.88 13.11
CA GLY A 908 12.11 11.98 12.16
C GLY A 908 12.14 13.20 11.22
N SER A 909 13.16 14.05 11.29
CA SER A 909 13.38 15.18 10.38
C SER A 909 13.61 14.72 8.94
N ALA A 910 13.40 15.59 7.94
CA ALA A 910 13.65 15.28 6.53
C ALA A 910 14.52 16.36 5.89
N SER A 911 15.66 16.00 5.30
CA SER A 911 16.54 16.92 4.55
C SER A 911 16.15 16.95 3.07
N TYR A 912 16.55 18.02 2.38
CA TYR A 912 16.57 18.11 0.92
C TYR A 912 17.95 18.58 0.44
N VAL A 913 18.77 17.69 -0.12
CA VAL A 913 20.18 17.94 -0.46
C VAL A 913 20.49 17.28 -1.80
N GLY A 914 21.24 17.94 -2.70
CA GLY A 914 21.59 17.39 -4.01
C GLY A 914 20.38 16.97 -4.87
N GLY A 915 19.23 17.63 -4.72
CA GLY A 915 17.97 17.25 -5.38
C GLY A 915 17.25 16.03 -4.78
N LEU A 916 17.76 15.44 -3.69
CA LEU A 916 17.17 14.26 -3.04
C LEU A 916 16.56 14.61 -1.67
N ARG A 917 15.31 14.16 -1.43
CA ARG A 917 14.66 14.24 -0.10
C ARG A 917 14.80 12.92 0.64
N PHE A 918 15.23 12.97 1.91
CA PHE A 918 15.35 11.79 2.77
C PHE A 918 15.00 12.09 4.23
N SER A 919 14.38 11.13 4.93
CA SER A 919 13.88 11.29 6.29
C SER A 919 14.57 10.38 7.31
N ARG A 920 14.74 10.88 8.53
CA ARG A 920 15.27 10.13 9.66
C ARG A 920 14.21 9.17 10.20
N PRO A 921 14.60 8.08 10.87
CA PRO A 921 13.63 7.22 11.56
C PRO A 921 12.85 7.97 12.63
N LYS A 922 11.50 7.98 12.57
CA LYS A 922 10.60 8.61 13.58
C LYS A 922 10.64 7.92 14.99
N LYS A 923 11.62 7.07 15.31
CA LYS A 923 11.73 6.35 16.60
C LYS A 923 13.16 6.34 17.10
N MET A 924 13.36 6.74 18.36
CA MET A 924 14.68 6.97 18.98
C MET A 924 15.70 5.86 18.71
N LYS A 925 15.34 4.58 18.93
CA LYS A 925 16.25 3.46 18.66
C LYS A 925 16.77 3.43 17.21
N GLY A 926 15.88 3.62 16.23
CA GLY A 926 16.28 3.62 14.82
C GLY A 926 17.09 4.87 14.44
N TYR A 927 16.84 6.00 15.11
CA TYR A 927 17.65 7.22 14.93
C TYR A 927 19.07 7.05 15.51
N VAL A 928 19.22 6.41 16.67
CA VAL A 928 20.56 6.04 17.21
C VAL A 928 21.33 5.13 16.24
N GLU A 929 20.65 4.14 15.67
CA GLU A 929 21.21 3.21 14.67
C GLU A 929 21.61 3.94 13.38
N PHE A 930 20.77 4.87 12.90
CA PHE A 930 21.05 5.73 11.76
C PHE A 930 22.31 6.59 11.95
N VAL A 931 22.45 7.29 13.09
CA VAL A 931 23.62 8.15 13.34
C VAL A 931 24.91 7.33 13.41
N LYS A 932 24.90 6.15 14.05
CA LYS A 932 26.05 5.23 14.04
C LYS A 932 26.45 4.79 12.63
N ASN A 933 25.48 4.49 11.79
CA ASN A 933 25.74 4.07 10.41
C ASN A 933 26.26 5.25 9.56
N LEU A 934 25.82 6.48 9.85
CA LEU A 934 26.33 7.70 9.21
C LEU A 934 27.79 7.96 9.59
N GLU A 935 28.13 7.88 10.88
CA GLU A 935 29.52 7.98 11.39
C GLU A 935 30.44 6.92 10.75
N ASN A 936 29.93 5.71 10.55
CA ASN A 936 30.67 4.60 9.91
C ASN A 936 30.73 4.71 8.37
N GLY A 937 30.16 5.76 7.76
CA GLY A 937 30.10 5.91 6.30
C GLY A 937 29.24 4.88 5.57
N MET A 938 28.39 4.14 6.29
CA MET A 938 27.52 3.08 5.76
C MET A 938 26.15 3.59 5.29
N VAL A 939 25.84 4.85 5.54
CA VAL A 939 24.66 5.53 4.97
C VAL A 939 25.09 6.22 3.69
N ASP A 940 24.72 5.64 2.56
CA ASP A 940 24.85 6.34 1.28
C ASP A 940 23.62 7.23 1.06
N CYS A 941 23.81 8.54 1.26
CA CYS A 941 22.82 9.56 0.95
C CYS A 941 22.68 9.83 -0.56
N ASN A 942 23.65 9.37 -1.37
CA ASN A 942 23.71 9.57 -2.81
C ASN A 942 23.41 8.26 -3.56
N ASN A 943 22.32 7.56 -3.19
CA ASN A 943 21.81 6.50 -4.05
C ASN A 943 21.39 7.09 -5.41
N ASP A 944 21.85 6.48 -6.51
CA ASP A 944 21.51 6.80 -7.91
C ASP A 944 20.02 6.54 -8.26
N ASN A 945 19.11 7.10 -7.48
CA ASN A 945 17.71 7.20 -7.85
C ASN A 945 17.59 8.29 -8.91
N HIS A 946 17.31 7.87 -10.14
CA HIS A 946 17.01 8.76 -11.26
C HIS A 946 15.95 9.79 -10.83
N ILE A 947 16.35 11.06 -10.67
CA ILE A 947 15.43 12.14 -10.32
C ILE A 947 14.58 12.42 -11.57
N ASP A 948 13.27 12.19 -11.46
CA ASP A 948 12.34 12.51 -12.55
C ASP A 948 12.15 14.03 -12.60
N SER A 949 12.42 14.65 -13.75
CA SER A 949 12.22 16.08 -13.94
C SER A 949 10.77 16.50 -13.75
N LYS A 950 9.81 15.58 -13.94
CA LYS A 950 8.38 15.80 -13.66
C LYS A 950 8.09 15.92 -12.16
N ASP A 951 8.72 15.10 -11.32
CA ASP A 951 8.55 15.18 -9.86
C ASP A 951 9.05 16.55 -9.35
N ILE A 952 10.20 17.04 -9.86
CA ILE A 952 10.70 18.40 -9.55
C ILE A 952 9.73 19.49 -10.03
N ALA A 953 9.22 19.39 -11.26
CA ALA A 953 8.29 20.36 -11.82
C ALA A 953 6.98 20.44 -11.02
N MET A 954 6.42 19.30 -10.61
CA MET A 954 5.24 19.26 -9.74
C MET A 954 5.51 19.90 -8.37
N ASP A 955 6.65 19.60 -7.73
CA ASP A 955 7.06 20.23 -6.47
C ASP A 955 7.16 21.76 -6.60
N ILE A 956 7.81 22.27 -7.65
CA ILE A 956 7.99 23.72 -7.86
C ILE A 956 6.63 24.41 -8.04
N VAL A 957 5.72 23.85 -8.84
CA VAL A 957 4.38 24.42 -9.02
C VAL A 957 3.58 24.38 -7.71
N MET A 958 3.62 23.25 -7.00
CA MET A 958 2.91 23.07 -5.73
C MET A 958 3.38 24.05 -4.63
N LEU A 959 4.69 24.26 -4.52
CA LEU A 959 5.29 25.11 -3.50
C LEU A 959 5.18 26.60 -3.86
N SER A 960 5.43 26.96 -5.12
CA SER A 960 5.41 28.37 -5.55
C SER A 960 4.01 28.99 -5.52
N LEU A 961 2.98 28.23 -5.91
CA LEU A 961 1.59 28.72 -5.90
C LEU A 961 1.01 28.93 -4.49
N ARG A 962 1.63 28.33 -3.46
CA ARG A 962 1.32 28.62 -2.05
C ARG A 962 2.04 29.86 -1.51
N THR A 963 2.63 30.68 -2.38
CA THR A 963 3.19 32.01 -2.04
C THR A 963 2.45 33.12 -2.75
N ALA A 964 2.42 34.31 -2.15
CA ALA A 964 1.84 35.50 -2.76
C ALA A 964 2.62 36.00 -4.01
N ARG A 965 3.83 35.48 -4.26
CA ARG A 965 4.58 35.71 -5.52
C ARG A 965 4.11 34.78 -6.64
N GLY A 966 3.70 33.55 -6.30
CA GLY A 966 3.33 32.52 -7.26
C GLY A 966 4.52 31.93 -8.03
N LEU A 967 4.20 31.24 -9.11
CA LEU A 967 5.13 30.62 -10.04
C LEU A 967 5.75 31.65 -10.99
N ASP A 968 7.08 31.70 -11.04
CA ASP A 968 7.87 32.45 -12.02
C ASP A 968 7.92 31.66 -13.33
N LEU A 969 7.16 32.10 -14.35
CA LEU A 969 6.98 31.33 -15.58
C LEU A 969 8.25 31.28 -16.42
N ARG A 970 9.09 32.31 -16.37
CA ARG A 970 10.34 32.35 -17.15
C ARG A 970 11.36 31.39 -16.58
N SER A 971 11.56 31.42 -15.26
CA SER A 971 12.44 30.48 -14.57
C SER A 971 11.96 29.03 -14.74
N PHE A 972 10.64 28.82 -14.81
CA PHE A 972 10.05 27.50 -15.05
C PHE A 972 10.18 27.05 -16.53
N GLY A 973 9.93 27.93 -17.51
CA GLY A 973 10.12 27.66 -18.93
C GLY A 973 11.59 27.35 -19.28
N GLU A 974 12.52 28.15 -18.75
CA GLU A 974 13.97 27.88 -18.87
C GLU A 974 14.41 26.53 -18.25
N ALA A 975 13.67 25.99 -17.28
CA ALA A 975 13.98 24.72 -16.61
C ALA A 975 13.29 23.50 -17.23
N PHE A 976 12.06 23.63 -17.73
CA PHE A 976 11.20 22.51 -18.17
C PHE A 976 10.62 22.64 -19.58
N GLY A 977 10.85 23.77 -20.26
CA GLY A 977 10.40 24.06 -21.63
C GLY A 977 9.12 24.90 -21.69
N ASP A 978 9.09 25.87 -22.60
CA ASP A 978 7.99 26.83 -22.74
C ASP A 978 6.67 26.19 -23.17
N SER A 979 6.72 25.05 -23.88
CA SER A 979 5.52 24.25 -24.21
C SER A 979 4.78 23.74 -22.96
N LEU A 980 5.49 23.49 -21.85
CA LEU A 980 4.88 23.14 -20.57
C LEU A 980 4.25 24.38 -19.90
N VAL A 981 4.90 25.55 -19.99
CA VAL A 981 4.34 26.84 -19.54
C VAL A 981 3.02 27.14 -20.25
N VAL A 982 3.00 27.02 -21.58
CA VAL A 982 1.78 27.21 -22.39
C VAL A 982 0.68 26.23 -21.99
N SER A 983 1.04 24.98 -21.71
CA SER A 983 0.08 23.94 -21.29
C SER A 983 -0.49 24.19 -19.89
N LEU A 984 0.32 24.69 -18.95
CA LEU A 984 -0.15 25.15 -17.63
C LEU A 984 -1.07 26.37 -17.74
N CYS A 985 -0.73 27.35 -18.58
CA CYS A 985 -1.59 28.51 -18.85
C CYS A 985 -2.95 28.11 -19.42
N LYS A 986 -2.98 27.10 -20.32
CA LYS A 986 -4.22 26.54 -20.87
C LYS A 986 -5.07 25.85 -19.79
N ALA A 987 -4.47 25.09 -18.88
CA ALA A 987 -5.19 24.47 -17.77
C ALA A 987 -5.78 25.49 -16.79
N TYR A 988 -5.06 26.58 -16.49
CA TYR A 988 -5.55 27.63 -15.58
C TYR A 988 -6.56 28.61 -16.20
N LYS A 989 -6.90 28.50 -17.49
CA LYS A 989 -7.84 29.40 -18.18
C LYS A 989 -9.18 29.57 -17.44
N ALA A 990 -9.78 28.49 -16.95
CA ALA A 990 -11.04 28.55 -16.21
C ALA A 990 -10.89 29.23 -14.83
N HIS A 991 -9.74 29.07 -14.18
CA HIS A 991 -9.45 29.69 -12.88
C HIS A 991 -9.08 31.18 -13.01
N VAL A 992 -8.49 31.60 -14.13
CA VAL A 992 -8.32 33.03 -14.48
C VAL A 992 -9.67 33.68 -14.79
N GLN A 993 -10.53 33.02 -15.57
CA GLN A 993 -11.88 33.50 -15.89
C GLN A 993 -12.77 33.67 -14.65
N SER A 994 -12.59 32.83 -13.63
CA SER A 994 -13.31 32.91 -12.36
C SER A 994 -12.60 33.76 -11.28
N GLY A 995 -11.44 34.36 -11.58
CA GLY A 995 -10.70 35.23 -10.66
C GLY A 995 -9.89 34.53 -9.56
N HIS A 996 -9.89 33.19 -9.51
CA HIS A 996 -9.13 32.40 -8.54
C HIS A 996 -7.61 32.39 -8.82
N VAL A 997 -7.21 32.58 -10.07
CA VAL A 997 -5.82 32.67 -10.52
C VAL A 997 -5.55 34.02 -11.15
N VAL A 998 -4.43 34.65 -10.78
CA VAL A 998 -4.01 35.97 -11.27
C VAL A 998 -2.71 35.84 -12.07
N CYS A 999 -2.74 36.35 -13.28
CA CYS A 999 -1.63 36.41 -14.23
C CYS A 999 -0.99 37.81 -14.20
N LEU A 1000 0.33 37.91 -14.04
CA LEU A 1000 1.05 39.19 -13.86
C LEU A 1000 2.19 39.40 -14.87
N ASP A 1001 2.43 40.66 -15.26
CA ASP A 1001 3.63 41.08 -15.98
C ASP A 1001 4.87 41.26 -15.07
N GLU A 1002 6.02 41.63 -15.63
CA GLU A 1002 7.25 41.93 -14.88
C GLU A 1002 7.09 43.03 -13.81
N ARG A 1003 6.16 43.96 -14.03
CA ARG A 1003 5.91 45.14 -13.18
C ARG A 1003 4.83 44.85 -12.12
N GLY A 1004 4.29 43.63 -12.09
CA GLY A 1004 3.22 43.23 -11.18
C GLY A 1004 1.83 43.69 -11.59
N ARG A 1005 1.63 44.17 -12.83
CA ARG A 1005 0.30 44.47 -13.36
C ARG A 1005 -0.45 43.17 -13.65
N ALA A 1006 -1.68 43.05 -13.16
CA ALA A 1006 -2.56 41.95 -13.51
C ALA A 1006 -3.16 42.10 -14.91
N PHE A 1007 -3.22 40.98 -15.64
CA PHE A 1007 -3.95 40.86 -16.90
C PHE A 1007 -5.43 40.58 -16.63
N SER A 1008 -6.31 41.22 -17.42
CA SER A 1008 -7.72 40.84 -17.47
C SER A 1008 -7.91 39.47 -18.14
N SER A 1009 -9.05 38.82 -17.89
CA SER A 1009 -9.33 37.53 -18.55
C SER A 1009 -9.34 37.63 -20.07
N ASP A 1010 -9.74 38.76 -20.64
CA ASP A 1010 -9.77 38.95 -22.10
C ASP A 1010 -8.37 39.12 -22.67
N GLU A 1011 -7.51 39.93 -22.03
CA GLU A 1011 -6.08 40.03 -22.39
C GLU A 1011 -5.40 38.65 -22.34
N PHE A 1012 -5.65 37.85 -21.29
CA PHE A 1012 -5.13 36.50 -21.15
C PHE A 1012 -5.69 35.52 -22.21
N ASN A 1013 -6.99 35.61 -22.51
CA ASN A 1013 -7.63 34.81 -23.57
C ASN A 1013 -7.01 35.13 -24.95
N THR A 1014 -6.74 36.40 -25.26
CA THR A 1014 -6.07 36.80 -26.51
C THR A 1014 -4.62 36.30 -26.57
N MET A 1015 -3.87 36.37 -25.46
CA MET A 1015 -2.51 35.81 -25.39
C MET A 1015 -2.46 34.29 -25.63
N LEU A 1016 -3.50 33.54 -25.26
CA LEU A 1016 -3.61 32.10 -25.53
C LEU A 1016 -3.98 31.74 -26.98
N LEU A 1017 -4.37 32.71 -27.82
CA LEU A 1017 -4.86 32.49 -29.18
C LEU A 1017 -3.83 32.80 -30.29
N ASP A 1018 -2.85 33.68 -30.01
CA ASP A 1018 -1.94 34.28 -31.02
C ASP A 1018 -0.54 33.59 -31.09
N GLU A 1019 -0.48 32.28 -30.83
CA GLU A 1019 0.74 31.45 -30.78
C GLU A 1019 1.80 31.86 -29.71
N GLU A 1020 2.82 31.00 -29.54
CA GLU A 1020 3.68 30.89 -28.33
C GLU A 1020 4.42 32.20 -27.98
N ASP A 1021 4.76 32.99 -28.99
CA ASP A 1021 5.61 34.18 -28.98
C ASP A 1021 5.12 35.33 -28.06
N LYS A 1022 3.82 35.40 -27.74
CA LYS A 1022 3.26 36.45 -26.86
C LYS A 1022 3.28 36.10 -25.38
N ILE A 1023 3.18 34.83 -25.03
CA ILE A 1023 3.18 34.38 -23.63
C ILE A 1023 4.57 34.58 -23.03
N GLU A 1024 5.63 34.20 -23.78
CA GLU A 1024 7.03 34.37 -23.40
C GLU A 1024 7.41 35.83 -23.08
N LYS A 1025 6.85 36.79 -23.84
CA LYS A 1025 7.21 38.21 -23.76
C LYS A 1025 6.31 39.03 -22.82
N GLY A 1026 5.07 38.61 -22.60
CA GLY A 1026 4.09 39.35 -21.81
C GLY A 1026 3.91 38.87 -20.36
N LEU A 1027 3.95 37.56 -20.12
CA LEU A 1027 3.52 36.97 -18.85
C LEU A 1027 4.73 36.52 -18.02
N ALA A 1028 4.87 37.06 -16.80
CA ALA A 1028 6.00 36.77 -15.92
C ALA A 1028 5.64 35.82 -14.76
N TYR A 1029 4.46 36.00 -14.16
CA TYR A 1029 4.04 35.21 -12.98
C TYR A 1029 2.60 34.72 -13.07
N ILE A 1030 2.34 33.56 -12.47
CA ILE A 1030 0.99 33.06 -12.16
C ILE A 1030 0.91 32.81 -10.66
N ARG A 1031 -0.08 33.39 -9.98
CA ARG A 1031 -0.34 33.19 -8.56
C ARG A 1031 -1.82 32.95 -8.27
N LEU A 1032 -2.11 32.46 -7.07
CA LEU A 1032 -3.47 32.39 -6.54
C LEU A 1032 -3.95 33.79 -6.12
N SER A 1033 -5.25 34.05 -6.23
CA SER A 1033 -5.87 35.22 -5.58
C SER A 1033 -6.03 35.01 -4.09
N ASP A 1034 -6.09 36.12 -3.34
CA ASP A 1034 -6.24 36.15 -1.89
C ASP A 1034 -7.58 36.79 -1.53
N PRO A 1035 -8.44 36.16 -0.73
CA PRO A 1035 -8.29 34.83 -0.11
C PRO A 1035 -8.78 33.64 -0.98
N ASP A 1036 -9.62 33.90 -1.99
CA ASP A 1036 -10.42 32.84 -2.64
C ASP A 1036 -9.59 31.82 -3.43
N GLY A 1037 -8.51 32.23 -4.08
CA GLY A 1037 -7.59 31.32 -4.75
C GLY A 1037 -6.80 30.45 -3.79
N PHE A 1038 -6.36 30.99 -2.65
CA PHE A 1038 -5.64 30.23 -1.60
C PHE A 1038 -6.54 29.18 -0.94
N LEU A 1039 -7.82 29.49 -0.69
CA LEU A 1039 -8.81 28.52 -0.21
C LEU A 1039 -8.94 27.31 -1.12
N LEU A 1040 -8.95 27.52 -2.44
CA LEU A 1040 -9.03 26.45 -3.45
C LEU A 1040 -7.65 25.95 -3.92
N SER A 1041 -6.57 26.29 -3.21
CA SER A 1041 -5.19 26.03 -3.66
C SER A 1041 -4.92 24.56 -4.01
N ASN A 1042 -5.42 23.61 -3.21
CA ASN A 1042 -5.25 22.17 -3.46
C ASN A 1042 -5.97 21.70 -4.73
N GLU A 1043 -7.19 22.20 -4.99
CA GLU A 1043 -7.95 21.89 -6.21
C GLU A 1043 -7.23 22.46 -7.43
N ILE A 1044 -6.90 23.75 -7.40
CA ILE A 1044 -6.23 24.46 -8.50
C ILE A 1044 -4.88 23.79 -8.83
N ILE A 1045 -4.03 23.54 -7.83
CA ILE A 1045 -2.72 22.89 -8.04
C ILE A 1045 -2.87 21.50 -8.68
N SER A 1046 -3.93 20.75 -8.37
CA SER A 1046 -4.15 19.42 -8.94
C SER A 1046 -4.34 19.44 -10.47
N HIS A 1047 -4.90 20.52 -11.03
CA HIS A 1047 -5.04 20.68 -12.48
C HIS A 1047 -3.69 20.80 -13.20
N ALA A 1048 -2.66 21.37 -12.56
CA ALA A 1048 -1.32 21.42 -13.13
C ALA A 1048 -0.64 20.04 -13.17
N PHE A 1049 -0.88 19.18 -12.17
CA PHE A 1049 -0.27 17.83 -12.15
C PHE A 1049 -0.75 16.99 -13.34
N GLY A 1050 -2.02 17.10 -13.73
CA GLY A 1050 -2.56 16.45 -14.93
C GLY A 1050 -1.97 16.94 -16.26
N VAL A 1051 -1.21 18.05 -16.25
CA VAL A 1051 -0.47 18.57 -17.42
C VAL A 1051 1.01 18.17 -17.38
N ILE A 1052 1.63 18.17 -16.20
CA ILE A 1052 3.05 17.84 -16.02
C ILE A 1052 3.29 16.32 -16.12
N ALA A 1053 2.36 15.52 -15.61
CA ALA A 1053 2.40 14.06 -15.63
C ALA A 1053 1.04 13.45 -16.05
N PRO A 1054 0.64 13.60 -17.34
CA PRO A 1054 -0.61 13.08 -17.88
C PRO A 1054 -0.69 11.55 -17.97
#